data_AF-R6ZYB5-F1
#
_entry.id   AF-R6ZYB5-F1
#
_cell.length_a   1.000
_cell.length_b   1.000
_cell.length_c   1.000
_cell.angle_alpha   90.00
_cell.angle_beta   90.00
_cell.angle_gamma   90.00
#
_symmetry.space_group_name_H-M   'P 1'
#
loop_
_entity.id
_entity.type
_entity.pdbx_description
1 polymer ?
#
loop_
_entity_poly.entity_id
_entity_poly.type
_entity_poly.pdbx_seq_one_letter_code
_entity_poly.pdbx_strand_id
1 'polypeptide(L)'
;MNRKIAKTLSILLALTALAVTQVPVSDAEASAVASDFEMEGSKLLKYTGTAEVVSIPDSIKVIGEEAFAGNEDLIKVTVAGDVEEIGYRAFAGCDNLRTIELGDGVKTLDTAAFANDGELVNVTLGAGVKDLGTGVFAGCGQLKELQVSEDNPYLHYSNGVLYDDEETILYAVMPGAMKGAYTLPSTVKEIKGYAFWGNPYLEELTLGSGLSEVPAYAFSNCSNLKNVYIPLPVRGIGAKAFEDCVNLEKVTLPDSMANISDSAFDGCPNVSFDATLGTYSGDFAAAFQKSDVEEVEYEEVQDSQVIDPAQITNDTSDQAPANDQTTPQEENAPQTGNPSPSPTIGVETTTVNNLTILGQSSIVSGRAVIFIDNRQASVMSGGQTANGTASQSGKIDLSGEEQPVTTQEGNEARDLLVDNAQKGKDFPKYTVAGDKIASQAFYQQADMTDYEIPEGITEIGEFAFARSGLKKVIIPEGVTTIDYGAFYHCDQLTEVQIPSSISKIDAHAFDNTPWLSKQLAGSSYVIVGDGILLAYGGTDSVVNIPGGVKQIGPQVFKDHMGITAVNIPDTVEVIGEEAFMGCRNLKTVNGGKNLTAIEDRAFKNCPLSSVTIPASVKSVGLEAYEIPGGTDTVVFEGTELPVLMMGNSAKRLANKQERGYAFSPVKNAVVPEGVTDLTGTVLESGKYGFAGTVITPSGTVVADNTAGVQTVQDAGVSVVIDSASLTKDENTQAQLAGENGSFVLKIKDSEDAAAQIAEAYGELYGGKVPDHLLAYDISLYDNSQTIPITKLGKQTATIQLSIPDGISPEKMHVVTLDQDGQLEAVQFRLLELSGKPCVQFTTNHFSPYGIYTYSDLNGQAVVTNGKAVITDLSGNKDDTPDTGDPIHPKWFLAIGLLAGAVALFFYKGKRKGIS
;
A
#
# COMPACT_ATOMS: atom_id res chain seq x y z
N MET A 1 -46.81 10.63 -8.96
CA MET A 1 -46.83 9.43 -8.11
C MET A 1 -47.18 9.83 -6.68
N ASN A 2 -48.09 9.10 -6.03
CA ASN A 2 -49.02 9.63 -5.02
C ASN A 2 -48.41 9.80 -3.61
N ARG A 3 -48.64 10.96 -2.97
CA ARG A 3 -48.40 11.26 -1.53
C ARG A 3 -49.03 10.26 -0.55
N LYS A 4 -49.96 9.41 -1.02
CA LYS A 4 -50.54 8.31 -0.24
C LYS A 4 -49.58 7.14 -0.07
N ILE A 5 -48.70 6.87 -1.05
CA ILE A 5 -47.74 5.75 -1.01
C ILE A 5 -46.65 6.04 0.02
N ALA A 6 -46.13 7.28 0.05
CA ALA A 6 -45.15 7.70 1.06
C ALA A 6 -45.70 7.58 2.49
N LYS A 7 -46.95 8.00 2.74
CA LYS A 7 -47.56 7.88 4.08
C LYS A 7 -47.85 6.43 4.49
N THR A 8 -48.22 5.55 3.55
CA THR A 8 -48.36 4.12 3.86
C THR A 8 -47.02 3.44 4.07
N LEU A 9 -45.94 3.88 3.39
CA LEU A 9 -44.59 3.34 3.61
C LEU A 9 -44.03 3.77 4.97
N SER A 10 -44.22 5.03 5.38
CA SER A 10 -43.80 5.52 6.70
C SER A 10 -44.56 4.85 7.86
N ILE A 11 -45.84 4.54 7.68
CA ILE A 11 -46.63 3.80 8.68
C ILE A 11 -46.22 2.31 8.71
N LEU A 12 -45.85 1.72 7.57
CA LEU A 12 -45.36 0.35 7.51
C LEU A 12 -43.97 0.22 8.14
N LEU A 13 -43.07 1.20 7.91
CA LEU A 13 -41.75 1.31 8.54
C LEU A 13 -41.83 1.53 10.07
N ALA A 14 -42.77 2.35 10.54
CA ALA A 14 -43.02 2.52 11.97
C ALA A 14 -43.63 1.27 12.62
N LEU A 15 -44.40 0.47 11.88
CA LEU A 15 -44.96 -0.80 12.36
C LEU A 15 -43.93 -1.94 12.35
N THR A 16 -42.95 -1.94 11.43
CA THR A 16 -41.82 -2.86 11.47
C THR A 16 -40.83 -2.51 12.58
N ALA A 17 -40.59 -1.22 12.85
CA ALA A 17 -39.80 -0.78 14.01
C ALA A 17 -40.45 -1.19 15.37
N LEU A 18 -41.78 -1.20 15.47
CA LEU A 18 -42.47 -1.72 16.67
C LEU A 18 -42.44 -3.26 16.77
N ALA A 19 -42.37 -3.98 15.64
CA ALA A 19 -42.36 -5.44 15.64
C ALA A 19 -40.99 -6.06 16.00
N VAL A 20 -39.88 -5.33 15.78
CA VAL A 20 -38.52 -5.76 16.18
C VAL A 20 -38.30 -5.66 17.70
N THR A 21 -39.15 -4.91 18.43
CA THR A 21 -39.05 -4.75 19.90
C THR A 21 -39.70 -5.87 20.72
N GLN A 22 -40.36 -6.85 20.11
CA GLN A 22 -41.07 -7.92 20.83
C GLN A 22 -40.59 -9.31 20.45
N VAL A 23 -39.32 -9.59 20.77
CA VAL A 23 -38.94 -10.96 21.12
C VAL A 23 -39.53 -11.23 22.51
N PRO A 24 -40.40 -12.23 22.69
CA PRO A 24 -40.90 -12.56 24.02
C PRO A 24 -39.76 -13.19 24.82
N VAL A 25 -39.13 -12.40 25.70
CA VAL A 25 -38.22 -12.91 26.73
C VAL A 25 -39.06 -13.18 27.98
N SER A 26 -39.00 -14.40 28.51
CA SER A 26 -39.69 -14.79 29.73
C SER A 26 -39.24 -13.94 30.92
N ASP A 27 -40.21 -13.46 31.71
CA ASP A 27 -40.13 -12.53 32.85
C ASP A 27 -39.16 -12.93 34.01
N ALA A 28 -37.87 -13.03 33.77
CA ALA A 28 -36.87 -13.10 34.83
C ALA A 28 -35.63 -12.26 34.47
N GLU A 29 -35.80 -10.94 34.40
CA GLU A 29 -34.67 -10.01 34.19
C GLU A 29 -33.72 -10.05 35.40
N ALA A 30 -32.61 -10.79 35.26
CA ALA A 30 -31.37 -10.43 35.94
C ALA A 30 -30.89 -9.12 35.31
N SER A 31 -31.08 -8.00 36.00
CA SER A 31 -30.54 -6.71 35.58
C SER A 31 -29.07 -6.62 36.01
N ALA A 32 -28.18 -6.23 35.09
CA ALA A 32 -26.78 -5.99 35.39
C ALA A 32 -26.63 -5.02 36.57
N VAL A 33 -25.81 -5.37 37.56
CA VAL A 33 -25.56 -4.52 38.73
C VAL A 33 -24.26 -3.75 38.54
N ALA A 34 -24.15 -2.56 39.16
CA ALA A 34 -22.99 -1.68 38.95
C ALA A 34 -21.62 -2.32 39.28
N SER A 35 -21.58 -3.36 40.11
CA SER A 35 -20.37 -4.13 40.42
C SER A 35 -19.88 -5.01 39.26
N ASP A 36 -20.73 -5.28 38.28
CA ASP A 36 -20.39 -6.12 37.12
C ASP A 36 -19.53 -5.36 36.09
N PHE A 37 -19.42 -4.04 36.23
CA PHE A 37 -18.65 -3.16 35.36
C PHE A 37 -17.33 -2.78 36.04
N GLU A 38 -16.23 -3.40 35.62
CA GLU A 38 -14.90 -3.03 36.06
C GLU A 38 -14.43 -1.78 35.31
N MET A 39 -14.39 -0.64 35.99
CA MET A 39 -14.12 0.67 35.38
C MET A 39 -12.83 1.31 35.88
N GLU A 40 -12.15 2.01 34.98
CA GLU A 40 -11.11 2.99 35.29
C GLU A 40 -11.57 4.37 34.84
N GLY A 41 -12.02 5.20 35.80
CA GLY A 41 -12.65 6.48 35.49
C GLY A 41 -13.93 6.28 34.67
N SER A 42 -13.95 6.79 33.44
CA SER A 42 -15.06 6.64 32.48
C SER A 42 -14.81 5.56 31.43
N LYS A 43 -13.76 4.73 31.58
CA LYS A 43 -13.46 3.62 30.67
C LYS A 43 -13.89 2.30 31.31
N LEU A 44 -14.67 1.50 30.58
CA LEU A 44 -14.98 0.13 30.97
C LEU A 44 -13.84 -0.79 30.55
N LEU A 45 -13.20 -1.46 31.50
CA LEU A 45 -12.11 -2.40 31.24
C LEU A 45 -12.62 -3.83 31.03
N LYS A 46 -13.59 -4.26 31.84
CA LYS A 46 -14.18 -5.59 31.74
C LYS A 46 -15.62 -5.59 32.27
N TYR A 47 -16.46 -6.42 31.67
CA TYR A 47 -17.75 -6.80 32.23
C TYR A 47 -17.69 -8.25 32.71
N THR A 48 -18.07 -8.48 33.97
CA THR A 48 -18.03 -9.79 34.63
C THR A 48 -19.42 -10.30 35.01
N GLY A 49 -20.48 -9.60 34.59
CA GLY A 49 -21.85 -9.97 34.91
C GLY A 49 -22.39 -11.08 34.03
N THR A 50 -23.50 -11.68 34.48
CA THR A 50 -24.22 -12.77 33.81
C THR A 50 -25.62 -12.34 33.36
N ALA A 51 -25.90 -11.03 33.32
CA ALA A 51 -27.19 -10.52 32.89
C ALA A 51 -27.34 -10.71 31.37
N GLU A 52 -28.46 -11.29 30.95
CA GLU A 52 -28.78 -11.48 29.53
C GLU A 52 -29.08 -10.16 28.80
N VAL A 53 -29.58 -9.15 29.52
CA VAL A 53 -29.91 -7.84 28.98
C VAL A 53 -29.13 -6.76 29.73
N VAL A 54 -28.26 -6.05 29.01
CA VAL A 54 -27.36 -5.04 29.58
C VAL A 54 -27.61 -3.69 28.93
N SER A 55 -27.78 -2.65 29.76
CA SER A 55 -27.70 -1.26 29.32
C SER A 55 -26.40 -0.67 29.85
N ILE A 56 -25.58 -0.09 28.97
CA ILE A 56 -24.32 0.53 29.37
C ILE A 56 -24.62 1.81 30.17
N PRO A 57 -24.07 1.96 31.39
CA PRO A 57 -24.26 3.17 32.20
C PRO A 57 -23.74 4.45 31.54
N ASP A 58 -24.48 5.57 31.71
CA ASP A 58 -24.11 6.92 31.20
C ASP A 58 -22.74 7.43 31.69
N SER A 59 -22.18 6.85 32.76
CA SER A 59 -20.84 7.19 33.25
C SER A 59 -19.69 6.70 32.37
N ILE A 60 -19.97 5.79 31.44
CA ILE A 60 -18.98 5.20 30.55
C ILE A 60 -18.90 6.04 29.26
N LYS A 61 -17.68 6.45 28.91
CA LYS A 61 -17.35 7.12 27.66
C LYS A 61 -16.64 6.21 26.66
N VAL A 62 -15.94 5.19 27.15
CA VAL A 62 -15.15 4.27 26.32
C VAL A 62 -15.40 2.84 26.80
N ILE A 63 -15.82 1.96 25.89
CA ILE A 63 -15.79 0.52 26.11
C ILE A 63 -14.41 0.04 25.66
N GLY A 64 -13.60 -0.45 26.60
CA GLY A 64 -12.23 -0.88 26.36
C GLY A 64 -12.12 -2.14 25.50
N GLU A 65 -10.88 -2.42 25.12
CA GLU A 65 -10.50 -3.64 24.41
C GLU A 65 -11.00 -4.89 25.16
N GLU A 66 -11.65 -5.80 24.42
CA GLU A 66 -12.16 -7.08 24.91
C GLU A 66 -13.04 -7.03 26.18
N ALA A 67 -13.65 -5.88 26.46
CA ALA A 67 -14.38 -5.64 27.70
C ALA A 67 -15.52 -6.66 27.94
N PHE A 68 -16.20 -7.08 26.88
CA PHE A 68 -17.27 -8.10 26.88
C PHE A 68 -16.90 -9.37 26.10
N ALA A 69 -15.71 -9.45 25.50
CA ALA A 69 -15.33 -10.57 24.63
C ALA A 69 -15.51 -11.93 25.32
N GLY A 70 -16.09 -12.89 24.59
CA GLY A 70 -16.36 -14.25 25.05
C GLY A 70 -17.50 -14.38 26.04
N ASN A 71 -18.36 -13.37 26.20
CA ASN A 71 -19.48 -13.48 27.14
C ASN A 71 -20.59 -14.37 26.58
N GLU A 72 -20.85 -15.48 27.28
CA GLU A 72 -21.83 -16.49 26.88
C GLU A 72 -23.25 -16.19 27.39
N ASP A 73 -23.47 -15.18 28.21
CA ASP A 73 -24.81 -14.89 28.79
C ASP A 73 -25.55 -13.78 28.05
N LEU A 74 -24.82 -12.82 27.46
CA LEU A 74 -25.41 -11.66 26.80
C LEU A 74 -26.34 -12.05 25.65
N ILE A 75 -27.57 -11.53 25.68
CA ILE A 75 -28.56 -11.64 24.61
C ILE A 75 -28.81 -10.27 23.96
N LYS A 76 -28.87 -9.20 24.76
CA LYS A 76 -29.08 -7.83 24.26
C LYS A 76 -28.19 -6.83 25.00
N VAL A 77 -27.54 -5.95 24.24
CA VAL A 77 -26.83 -4.79 24.79
C VAL A 77 -27.37 -3.50 24.18
N THR A 78 -27.72 -2.54 25.05
CA THR A 78 -28.06 -1.18 24.67
C THR A 78 -26.95 -0.24 25.13
N VAL A 79 -26.29 0.41 24.18
CA VAL A 79 -25.26 1.42 24.40
C VAL A 79 -25.91 2.80 24.25
N ALA A 80 -26.58 3.24 25.31
CA ALA A 80 -27.13 4.59 25.41
C ALA A 80 -26.16 5.52 26.16
N GLY A 81 -26.40 6.84 26.11
CA GLY A 81 -25.63 7.81 26.88
C GLY A 81 -24.38 8.37 26.16
N ASP A 82 -23.36 8.73 26.93
CA ASP A 82 -22.17 9.48 26.50
C ASP A 82 -21.03 8.59 25.96
N VAL A 83 -21.28 7.32 25.63
CA VAL A 83 -20.25 6.42 25.06
C VAL A 83 -19.83 6.94 23.70
N GLU A 84 -18.54 7.21 23.53
CA GLU A 84 -17.96 7.77 22.30
C GLU A 84 -17.19 6.71 21.49
N GLU A 85 -16.65 5.68 22.14
CA GLU A 85 -15.74 4.69 21.52
C GLU A 85 -15.98 3.26 22.03
N ILE A 86 -15.94 2.29 21.11
CA ILE A 86 -15.94 0.85 21.38
C ILE A 86 -14.64 0.25 20.83
N GLY A 87 -13.79 -0.27 21.72
CA GLY A 87 -12.43 -0.70 21.41
C GLY A 87 -12.29 -2.06 20.73
N TYR A 88 -11.04 -2.42 20.43
CA TYR A 88 -10.67 -3.66 19.75
C TYR A 88 -11.35 -4.88 20.37
N ARG A 89 -12.05 -5.68 19.55
CA ARG A 89 -12.73 -6.92 19.97
C ARG A 89 -13.65 -6.77 21.19
N ALA A 90 -14.17 -5.58 21.48
CA ALA A 90 -14.90 -5.30 22.72
C ALA A 90 -16.01 -6.30 23.03
N PHE A 91 -16.75 -6.78 22.03
CA PHE A 91 -17.82 -7.77 22.14
C PHE A 91 -17.52 -9.06 21.38
N ALA A 92 -16.29 -9.31 20.92
CA ALA A 92 -16.02 -10.43 20.04
C ALA A 92 -16.30 -11.80 20.70
N GLY A 93 -17.00 -12.68 20.00
CA GLY A 93 -17.30 -14.05 20.44
C GLY A 93 -18.34 -14.12 21.56
N CYS A 94 -19.30 -13.19 21.59
CA CYS A 94 -20.46 -13.29 22.45
C CYS A 94 -21.52 -14.20 21.78
N ASP A 95 -21.37 -15.51 21.93
CA ASP A 95 -22.12 -16.50 21.13
C ASP A 95 -23.65 -16.43 21.28
N ASN A 96 -24.17 -15.88 22.38
CA ASN A 96 -25.62 -15.74 22.61
C ASN A 96 -26.17 -14.34 22.28
N LEU A 97 -25.31 -13.39 21.88
CA LEU A 97 -25.70 -12.00 21.65
C LEU A 97 -26.53 -11.89 20.38
N ARG A 98 -27.76 -11.40 20.52
CA ARG A 98 -28.73 -11.27 19.42
C ARG A 98 -29.02 -9.84 18.99
N THR A 99 -28.84 -8.88 19.89
CA THR A 99 -29.23 -7.48 19.66
C THR A 99 -28.23 -6.50 20.23
N ILE A 100 -27.75 -5.59 19.37
CA ILE A 100 -26.92 -4.44 19.73
C ILE A 100 -27.62 -3.16 19.29
N GLU A 101 -27.85 -2.25 20.23
CA GLU A 101 -28.42 -0.92 19.98
C GLU A 101 -27.39 0.16 20.34
N LEU A 102 -26.79 0.81 19.33
CA LEU A 102 -25.82 1.88 19.53
C LEU A 102 -26.50 3.26 19.43
N GLY A 103 -26.37 4.06 20.48
CA GLY A 103 -26.90 5.42 20.54
C GLY A 103 -26.07 6.45 19.76
N ASP A 104 -26.62 7.66 19.64
CA ASP A 104 -26.03 8.75 18.84
C ASP A 104 -24.69 9.29 19.35
N GLY A 105 -24.31 8.98 20.60
CA GLY A 105 -23.02 9.37 21.17
C GLY A 105 -21.82 8.61 20.60
N VAL A 106 -22.05 7.38 20.12
CA VAL A 106 -20.98 6.47 19.67
C VAL A 106 -20.41 6.98 18.35
N LYS A 107 -19.10 7.20 18.29
CA LYS A 107 -18.39 7.71 17.11
C LYS A 107 -17.57 6.63 16.41
N THR A 108 -16.91 5.78 17.19
CA THR A 108 -15.89 4.86 16.69
C THR A 108 -16.16 3.43 17.17
N LEU A 109 -16.11 2.48 16.22
CA LEU A 109 -16.09 1.05 16.44
C LEU A 109 -14.74 0.51 15.94
N ASP A 110 -13.89 0.05 16.83
CA ASP A 110 -12.56 -0.43 16.46
C ASP A 110 -12.60 -1.84 15.83
N THR A 111 -11.45 -2.31 15.37
CA THR A 111 -11.26 -3.57 14.65
C THR A 111 -11.89 -4.74 15.41
N ALA A 112 -12.69 -5.53 14.69
CA ALA A 112 -13.36 -6.73 15.17
C ALA A 112 -14.27 -6.53 16.41
N ALA A 113 -14.78 -5.32 16.66
CA ALA A 113 -15.56 -5.00 17.86
C ALA A 113 -16.74 -5.95 18.14
N PHE A 114 -17.39 -6.51 17.13
CA PHE A 114 -18.50 -7.48 17.23
C PHE A 114 -18.22 -8.75 16.39
N ALA A 115 -16.95 -9.15 16.24
CA ALA A 115 -16.60 -10.29 15.41
C ALA A 115 -16.96 -11.63 16.08
N ASN A 116 -17.41 -12.60 15.28
CA ASN A 116 -17.81 -13.95 15.69
C ASN A 116 -19.01 -14.01 16.65
N ASP A 117 -19.88 -12.98 16.64
CA ASP A 117 -21.15 -13.03 17.36
C ASP A 117 -22.18 -13.80 16.51
N GLY A 118 -22.12 -15.13 16.58
CA GLY A 118 -22.81 -16.04 15.67
C GLY A 118 -24.34 -15.90 15.66
N GLU A 119 -24.93 -15.52 16.79
CA GLU A 119 -26.38 -15.34 16.98
C GLU A 119 -26.85 -13.89 16.78
N LEU A 120 -25.96 -12.97 16.37
CA LEU A 120 -26.30 -11.55 16.21
C LEU A 120 -27.27 -11.35 15.03
N VAL A 121 -28.47 -10.84 15.33
CA VAL A 121 -29.55 -10.63 14.34
C VAL A 121 -29.87 -9.16 14.13
N ASN A 122 -29.90 -8.37 15.21
CA ASN A 122 -30.36 -6.98 15.16
C ASN A 122 -29.23 -6.03 15.57
N VAL A 123 -28.82 -5.15 14.66
CA VAL A 123 -27.84 -4.08 14.93
C VAL A 123 -28.45 -2.74 14.55
N THR A 124 -28.41 -1.78 15.48
CA THR A 124 -28.76 -0.38 15.24
C THR A 124 -27.54 0.52 15.43
N LEU A 125 -27.24 1.35 14.44
CA LEU A 125 -26.17 2.34 14.45
C LEU A 125 -26.76 3.76 14.57
N GLY A 126 -26.41 4.47 15.65
CA GLY A 126 -26.84 5.84 15.91
C GLY A 126 -26.24 6.88 14.95
N ALA A 127 -26.70 8.14 15.07
CA ALA A 127 -26.33 9.23 14.16
C ALA A 127 -24.84 9.64 14.22
N GLY A 128 -24.16 9.37 15.34
CA GLY A 128 -22.74 9.72 15.54
C GLY A 128 -21.72 8.74 14.96
N VAL A 129 -22.15 7.51 14.62
CA VAL A 129 -21.23 6.44 14.22
C VAL A 129 -20.61 6.78 12.87
N LYS A 130 -19.29 6.88 12.82
CA LYS A 130 -18.54 7.33 11.63
C LYS A 130 -17.30 6.50 11.30
N ASP A 131 -16.56 6.07 12.32
CA ASP A 131 -15.28 5.38 12.14
C ASP A 131 -15.44 3.90 12.45
N LEU A 132 -15.35 3.04 11.43
CA LEU A 132 -15.44 1.58 11.60
C LEU A 132 -14.11 0.92 11.23
N GLY A 133 -13.60 0.13 12.17
CA GLY A 133 -12.40 -0.68 12.01
C GLY A 133 -12.60 -1.85 11.05
N THR A 134 -11.55 -2.64 10.88
CA THR A 134 -11.58 -3.83 10.01
C THR A 134 -12.42 -4.95 10.65
N GLY A 135 -13.27 -5.61 9.86
CA GLY A 135 -13.99 -6.81 10.29
C GLY A 135 -14.95 -6.63 11.48
N VAL A 136 -15.55 -5.45 11.67
CA VAL A 136 -16.42 -5.13 12.83
C VAL A 136 -17.51 -6.18 13.07
N PHE A 137 -18.10 -6.75 12.00
CA PHE A 137 -19.14 -7.79 12.07
C PHE A 137 -18.71 -9.12 11.41
N ALA A 138 -17.41 -9.36 11.28
CA ALA A 138 -16.90 -10.58 10.64
C ALA A 138 -17.38 -11.80 11.43
N GLY A 139 -18.06 -12.73 10.75
CA GLY A 139 -18.57 -13.97 11.37
C GLY A 139 -19.91 -13.88 12.08
N CYS A 140 -20.61 -12.77 11.97
CA CYS A 140 -22.01 -12.64 12.37
C CYS A 140 -22.94 -13.30 11.33
N GLY A 141 -22.92 -14.62 11.23
CA GLY A 141 -23.60 -15.38 10.16
C GLY A 141 -25.12 -15.22 10.10
N GLN A 142 -25.77 -14.84 11.21
CA GLN A 142 -27.22 -14.60 11.26
C GLN A 142 -27.64 -13.16 10.93
N LEU A 143 -26.68 -12.25 10.78
CA LEU A 143 -26.95 -10.83 10.52
C LEU A 143 -27.39 -10.63 9.07
N LYS A 144 -28.68 -10.35 8.88
CA LYS A 144 -29.29 -10.19 7.54
C LYS A 144 -29.46 -8.74 7.14
N GLU A 145 -29.72 -7.89 8.12
CA GLU A 145 -29.87 -6.46 7.93
C GLU A 145 -29.34 -5.71 9.15
N LEU A 146 -29.01 -4.44 8.94
CA LEU A 146 -28.69 -3.50 10.00
C LEU A 146 -29.53 -2.23 9.80
N GLN A 147 -29.74 -1.49 10.89
CA GLN A 147 -30.45 -0.21 10.86
C GLN A 147 -29.45 0.92 11.12
N VAL A 148 -29.28 1.82 10.15
CA VAL A 148 -28.57 3.09 10.35
C VAL A 148 -29.60 4.18 10.63
N SER A 149 -29.33 5.03 11.61
CA SER A 149 -30.16 6.21 11.89
C SER A 149 -30.35 7.06 10.62
N GLU A 150 -31.59 7.53 10.37
CA GLU A 150 -31.88 8.43 9.24
C GLU A 150 -31.12 9.76 9.33
N ASP A 151 -30.68 10.12 10.53
CA ASP A 151 -29.91 11.34 10.80
C ASP A 151 -28.39 11.11 10.77
N ASN A 152 -27.90 9.89 10.49
CA ASN A 152 -26.46 9.62 10.36
C ASN A 152 -25.93 10.21 9.04
N PRO A 153 -25.00 11.19 9.09
CA PRO A 153 -24.48 11.83 7.88
C PRO A 153 -23.23 11.13 7.32
N TYR A 154 -22.73 10.07 7.97
CA TYR A 154 -21.42 9.47 7.71
C TYR A 154 -21.49 8.07 7.08
N LEU A 155 -22.60 7.36 7.28
CA LEU A 155 -22.77 5.99 6.83
C LEU A 155 -23.94 5.87 5.87
N HIS A 156 -23.71 5.13 4.80
CA HIS A 156 -24.76 4.75 3.86
C HIS A 156 -24.96 3.24 3.91
N TYR A 157 -26.16 2.80 4.26
CA TYR A 157 -26.53 1.39 4.21
C TYR A 157 -27.55 1.15 3.10
N SER A 158 -27.14 0.39 2.09
CA SER A 158 -28.02 0.06 0.96
C SER A 158 -27.76 -1.36 0.46
N ASN A 159 -28.85 -2.04 0.09
CA ASN A 159 -28.81 -3.39 -0.48
C ASN A 159 -27.95 -4.40 0.31
N GLY A 160 -27.94 -4.31 1.65
CA GLY A 160 -27.16 -5.23 2.47
C GLY A 160 -25.71 -4.86 2.69
N VAL A 161 -25.26 -3.72 2.20
CA VAL A 161 -23.87 -3.30 2.27
C VAL A 161 -23.78 -2.00 3.05
N LEU A 162 -22.82 -1.95 3.96
CA LEU A 162 -22.49 -0.78 4.77
C LEU A 162 -21.29 -0.06 4.16
N TYR A 163 -21.50 1.20 3.79
CA TYR A 163 -20.49 2.09 3.25
C TYR A 163 -20.32 3.32 4.15
N ASP A 164 -19.28 4.10 3.87
CA ASP A 164 -19.26 5.53 4.13
C ASP A 164 -20.34 6.27 3.31
N ASP A 165 -20.60 7.53 3.65
CA ASP A 165 -21.61 8.38 3.01
C ASP A 165 -21.34 8.61 1.51
N GLU A 166 -20.07 8.58 1.09
CA GLU A 166 -19.65 8.74 -0.31
C GLU A 166 -19.59 7.43 -1.13
N GLU A 167 -19.89 6.27 -0.52
CA GLU A 167 -19.69 4.94 -1.12
C GLU A 167 -18.25 4.69 -1.65
N THR A 168 -17.25 5.24 -0.95
CA THR A 168 -15.83 5.04 -1.28
C THR A 168 -15.15 3.97 -0.42
N ILE A 169 -15.67 3.67 0.77
CA ILE A 169 -15.18 2.63 1.67
C ILE A 169 -16.32 1.64 1.92
N LEU A 170 -16.09 0.37 1.62
CA LEU A 170 -17.01 -0.70 1.99
C LEU A 170 -16.55 -1.32 3.32
N TYR A 171 -17.36 -1.16 4.36
CA TYR A 171 -17.04 -1.65 5.71
C TYR A 171 -17.48 -3.10 5.93
N ALA A 172 -18.70 -3.46 5.52
CA ALA A 172 -19.24 -4.81 5.71
C ALA A 172 -20.37 -5.12 4.73
N VAL A 173 -20.49 -6.39 4.34
CA VAL A 173 -21.64 -6.96 3.66
C VAL A 173 -22.36 -7.90 4.61
N MET A 174 -23.65 -7.66 4.81
CA MET A 174 -24.48 -8.51 5.65
C MET A 174 -24.60 -9.90 5.00
N PRO A 175 -24.18 -10.99 5.69
CA PRO A 175 -24.17 -12.34 5.13
C PRO A 175 -25.48 -12.74 4.46
N GLY A 176 -26.63 -12.30 4.98
CA GLY A 176 -27.95 -12.62 4.44
C GLY A 176 -28.48 -11.80 3.26
N ALA A 177 -27.82 -10.70 2.91
CA ALA A 177 -28.42 -9.70 2.03
C ALA A 177 -28.01 -9.83 0.56
N MET A 178 -26.86 -10.44 0.28
CA MET A 178 -26.33 -10.58 -1.08
C MET A 178 -26.49 -12.02 -1.55
N LYS A 179 -27.21 -12.26 -2.65
CA LYS A 179 -27.45 -13.60 -3.22
C LYS A 179 -27.12 -13.62 -4.70
N GLY A 180 -26.32 -14.57 -5.15
CA GLY A 180 -25.96 -14.71 -6.56
C GLY A 180 -24.85 -13.74 -6.98
N ALA A 181 -25.03 -13.06 -8.12
CA ALA A 181 -24.03 -12.15 -8.68
C ALA A 181 -24.08 -10.76 -8.05
N TYR A 182 -22.92 -10.20 -7.76
CA TYR A 182 -22.75 -8.85 -7.26
C TYR A 182 -21.68 -8.09 -8.04
N THR A 183 -21.98 -6.84 -8.38
CA THR A 183 -21.04 -5.91 -9.00
C THR A 183 -20.77 -4.79 -8.02
N LEU A 184 -19.53 -4.72 -7.54
CA LEU A 184 -19.09 -3.63 -6.69
C LEU A 184 -19.06 -2.32 -7.50
N PRO A 185 -19.65 -1.23 -6.99
CA PRO A 185 -19.58 0.07 -7.65
C PRO A 185 -18.14 0.56 -7.86
N SER A 186 -17.89 1.32 -8.94
CA SER A 186 -16.56 1.92 -9.19
C SER A 186 -16.22 3.09 -8.25
N THR A 187 -17.22 3.61 -7.52
CA THR A 187 -17.04 4.58 -6.44
C THR A 187 -16.16 4.02 -5.33
N VAL A 188 -16.33 2.72 -5.00
CA VAL A 188 -15.57 2.02 -3.96
C VAL A 188 -14.07 2.05 -4.28
N LYS A 189 -13.30 2.68 -3.39
CA LYS A 189 -11.84 2.85 -3.40
C LYS A 189 -11.16 1.82 -2.51
N GLU A 190 -11.83 1.45 -1.43
CA GLU A 190 -11.31 0.57 -0.39
C GLU A 190 -12.40 -0.42 0.03
N ILE A 191 -12.01 -1.69 0.18
CA ILE A 191 -12.80 -2.69 0.90
C ILE A 191 -12.07 -2.92 2.22
N LYS A 192 -12.75 -2.81 3.37
CA LYS A 192 -12.10 -3.19 4.63
C LYS A 192 -11.86 -4.70 4.62
N GLY A 193 -10.72 -5.12 5.18
CA GLY A 193 -10.47 -6.56 5.40
C GLY A 193 -11.66 -7.21 6.12
N TYR A 194 -11.93 -8.46 5.77
CA TYR A 194 -13.08 -9.23 6.27
C TYR A 194 -14.48 -8.71 5.90
N ALA A 195 -14.62 -7.70 5.04
CA ALA A 195 -15.92 -7.11 4.75
C ALA A 195 -16.94 -8.10 4.13
N PHE A 196 -16.48 -9.11 3.39
CA PHE A 196 -17.33 -10.18 2.84
C PHE A 196 -17.08 -11.53 3.53
N TRP A 197 -16.33 -11.56 4.64
CA TRP A 197 -15.89 -12.80 5.25
C TRP A 197 -17.06 -13.74 5.56
N GLY A 198 -16.94 -14.99 5.10
CA GLY A 198 -17.91 -16.04 5.38
C GLY A 198 -19.25 -15.88 4.65
N ASN A 199 -19.35 -15.03 3.62
CA ASN A 199 -20.63 -14.83 2.93
C ASN A 199 -21.11 -16.14 2.27
N PRO A 200 -22.27 -16.70 2.68
CA PRO A 200 -22.68 -18.03 2.25
C PRO A 200 -23.55 -18.00 0.98
N TYR A 201 -23.77 -16.86 0.32
CA TYR A 201 -24.73 -16.75 -0.79
C TYR A 201 -24.19 -16.04 -2.03
N LEU A 202 -23.03 -15.38 -1.95
CA LEU A 202 -22.36 -14.75 -3.07
C LEU A 202 -21.87 -15.83 -4.04
N GLU A 203 -22.29 -15.76 -5.31
CA GLU A 203 -21.92 -16.72 -6.36
C GLU A 203 -20.99 -16.10 -7.41
N GLU A 204 -21.19 -14.83 -7.74
CA GLU A 204 -20.32 -14.13 -8.70
C GLU A 204 -19.99 -12.73 -8.19
N LEU A 205 -18.75 -12.30 -8.42
CA LEU A 205 -18.25 -11.02 -7.97
C LEU A 205 -17.57 -10.30 -9.13
N THR A 206 -18.04 -9.10 -9.46
CA THR A 206 -17.33 -8.18 -10.34
C THR A 206 -16.85 -7.01 -9.50
N LEU A 207 -15.53 -6.83 -9.41
CA LEU A 207 -14.95 -5.71 -8.68
C LEU A 207 -15.12 -4.41 -9.47
N GLY A 208 -15.25 -3.30 -8.76
CA GLY A 208 -15.30 -1.97 -9.36
C GLY A 208 -13.90 -1.55 -9.81
N SER A 209 -13.79 -0.84 -10.94
CA SER A 209 -12.54 -0.24 -11.44
C SER A 209 -11.96 0.84 -10.51
N GLY A 210 -12.61 1.02 -9.37
CA GLY A 210 -12.20 1.91 -8.34
C GLY A 210 -11.11 1.39 -7.40
N LEU A 211 -10.94 0.07 -7.33
CA LEU A 211 -9.97 -0.52 -6.42
C LEU A 211 -8.56 -0.47 -7.02
N SER A 212 -7.56 -0.18 -6.18
CA SER A 212 -6.15 -0.38 -6.54
C SER A 212 -5.67 -1.78 -6.18
N GLU A 213 -6.30 -2.41 -5.19
CA GLU A 213 -5.97 -3.74 -4.69
C GLU A 213 -7.21 -4.45 -4.13
N VAL A 214 -7.16 -5.78 -4.13
CA VAL A 214 -8.06 -6.61 -3.33
C VAL A 214 -7.42 -6.77 -1.95
N PRO A 215 -8.04 -6.32 -0.86
CA PRO A 215 -7.42 -6.34 0.45
C PRO A 215 -7.36 -7.75 1.03
N ALA A 216 -6.43 -7.94 1.96
CA ALA A 216 -6.29 -9.21 2.68
C ALA A 216 -7.60 -9.59 3.39
N TYR A 217 -7.93 -10.89 3.35
CA TYR A 217 -9.12 -11.49 3.94
C TYR A 217 -10.49 -10.96 3.48
N ALA A 218 -10.54 -10.11 2.45
CA ALA A 218 -11.77 -9.41 2.08
C ALA A 218 -12.94 -10.36 1.78
N PHE A 219 -12.68 -11.48 1.11
CA PHE A 219 -13.66 -12.48 0.64
C PHE A 219 -13.39 -13.89 1.19
N SER A 220 -12.58 -14.06 2.23
CA SER A 220 -12.30 -15.40 2.75
C SER A 220 -13.58 -16.11 3.19
N ASN A 221 -13.62 -17.43 3.10
CA ASN A 221 -14.75 -18.29 3.46
C ASN A 221 -16.05 -17.99 2.69
N CYS A 222 -15.99 -17.29 1.54
CA CYS A 222 -17.15 -17.14 0.64
C CYS A 222 -17.40 -18.47 -0.11
N SER A 223 -17.92 -19.46 0.61
CA SER A 223 -17.99 -20.86 0.16
C SER A 223 -18.80 -21.09 -1.11
N ASN A 224 -19.72 -20.20 -1.50
CA ASN A 224 -20.51 -20.32 -2.73
C ASN A 224 -19.99 -19.48 -3.91
N LEU A 225 -18.92 -18.70 -3.73
CA LEU A 225 -18.36 -17.84 -4.76
C LEU A 225 -17.70 -18.68 -5.85
N LYS A 226 -18.15 -18.52 -7.11
CA LYS A 226 -17.70 -19.28 -8.29
C LYS A 226 -16.88 -18.46 -9.26
N ASN A 227 -17.29 -17.22 -9.52
CA ASN A 227 -16.68 -16.38 -10.54
C ASN A 227 -16.25 -15.03 -9.97
N VAL A 228 -15.00 -14.63 -10.18
CA VAL A 228 -14.49 -13.32 -9.79
C VAL A 228 -13.93 -12.59 -11.01
N TYR A 229 -14.37 -11.36 -11.22
CA TYR A 229 -13.90 -10.47 -12.28
C TYR A 229 -13.16 -9.29 -11.68
N ILE A 230 -11.85 -9.22 -11.92
CA ILE A 230 -11.00 -8.15 -11.41
C ILE A 230 -10.66 -7.18 -12.57
N PRO A 231 -11.05 -5.90 -12.51
CA PRO A 231 -10.84 -4.96 -13.61
C PRO A 231 -9.47 -4.27 -13.55
N LEU A 232 -9.04 -3.68 -14.68
CA LEU A 232 -8.05 -2.58 -14.65
C LEU A 232 -8.64 -1.45 -13.78
N PRO A 233 -7.92 -0.84 -12.80
CA PRO A 233 -6.47 -0.78 -12.62
C PRO A 233 -5.93 -1.62 -11.45
N VAL A 234 -6.66 -2.63 -10.97
CA VAL A 234 -6.25 -3.42 -9.78
C VAL A 234 -4.87 -4.03 -10.01
N ARG A 235 -3.94 -3.76 -9.09
CA ARG A 235 -2.54 -4.19 -9.16
C ARG A 235 -2.19 -5.29 -8.17
N GLY A 236 -3.03 -5.50 -7.16
CA GLY A 236 -2.74 -6.36 -6.02
C GLY A 236 -3.90 -7.27 -5.66
N ILE A 237 -3.63 -8.51 -5.28
CA ILE A 237 -4.53 -9.34 -4.48
C ILE A 237 -3.83 -9.72 -3.17
N GLY A 238 -4.37 -9.25 -2.04
CA GLY A 238 -3.78 -9.42 -0.72
C GLY A 238 -3.91 -10.83 -0.15
N ALA A 239 -3.20 -11.08 0.96
CA ALA A 239 -3.15 -12.38 1.60
C ALA A 239 -4.55 -12.91 1.96
N LYS A 240 -4.80 -14.18 1.64
CA LYS A 240 -6.06 -14.89 1.97
C LYS A 240 -7.32 -14.18 1.45
N ALA A 241 -7.20 -13.29 0.47
CA ALA A 241 -8.31 -12.49 -0.04
C ALA A 241 -9.52 -13.35 -0.44
N PHE A 242 -9.29 -14.55 -1.00
CA PHE A 242 -10.30 -15.54 -1.38
C PHE A 242 -10.05 -16.90 -0.70
N GLU A 243 -9.38 -16.92 0.46
CA GLU A 243 -9.12 -18.17 1.20
C GLU A 243 -10.42 -18.96 1.44
N ASP A 244 -10.37 -20.28 1.33
CA ASP A 244 -11.50 -21.20 1.55
C ASP A 244 -12.77 -20.85 0.74
N CYS A 245 -12.61 -20.20 -0.41
CA CYS A 245 -13.66 -20.09 -1.43
C CYS A 245 -13.74 -21.41 -2.21
N VAL A 246 -14.21 -22.47 -1.55
CA VAL A 246 -14.12 -23.86 -2.03
C VAL A 246 -14.78 -24.12 -3.39
N ASN A 247 -15.78 -23.33 -3.76
CA ASN A 247 -16.47 -23.43 -5.05
C ASN A 247 -15.97 -22.44 -6.10
N LEU A 248 -14.86 -21.74 -5.86
CA LEU A 248 -14.30 -20.77 -6.80
C LEU A 248 -13.75 -21.49 -8.04
N GLU A 249 -14.36 -21.24 -9.18
CA GLU A 249 -14.08 -21.90 -10.47
C GLU A 249 -13.23 -21.02 -11.38
N LYS A 250 -13.55 -19.71 -11.47
CA LYS A 250 -12.91 -18.80 -12.43
C LYS A 250 -12.59 -17.43 -11.84
N VAL A 251 -11.35 -16.99 -12.03
CA VAL A 251 -10.91 -15.63 -11.70
C VAL A 251 -10.33 -14.98 -12.95
N THR A 252 -10.89 -13.85 -13.38
CA THR A 252 -10.32 -13.03 -14.44
C THR A 252 -9.34 -12.03 -13.86
N LEU A 253 -8.08 -12.14 -14.27
CA LEU A 253 -6.97 -11.30 -13.82
C LEU A 253 -6.64 -10.26 -14.91
N PRO A 254 -6.60 -8.95 -14.58
CA PRO A 254 -6.24 -7.91 -15.52
C PRO A 254 -4.72 -7.87 -15.78
N ASP A 255 -4.30 -7.27 -16.89
CA ASP A 255 -2.88 -7.10 -17.23
C ASP A 255 -2.15 -6.11 -16.29
N SER A 256 -2.89 -5.30 -15.53
CA SER A 256 -2.34 -4.38 -14.52
C SER A 256 -1.85 -5.07 -13.26
N MET A 257 -2.15 -6.37 -13.09
CA MET A 257 -1.77 -7.11 -11.90
C MET A 257 -0.25 -7.14 -11.77
N ALA A 258 0.24 -6.68 -10.63
CA ALA A 258 1.66 -6.63 -10.29
C ALA A 258 1.99 -7.56 -9.13
N ASN A 259 0.99 -7.91 -8.31
CA ASN A 259 1.14 -8.77 -7.15
C ASN A 259 -0.14 -9.57 -6.89
N ILE A 260 -0.02 -10.89 -6.77
CA ILE A 260 -1.04 -11.76 -6.17
C ILE A 260 -0.35 -12.50 -5.04
N SER A 261 -0.86 -12.37 -3.81
CA SER A 261 -0.36 -13.13 -2.66
C SER A 261 -0.51 -14.62 -2.93
N ASP A 262 0.50 -15.42 -2.60
CA ASP A 262 0.45 -16.88 -2.80
C ASP A 262 -0.73 -17.53 -2.05
N SER A 263 -1.08 -17.00 -0.88
CA SER A 263 -2.23 -17.43 -0.09
C SER A 263 -3.58 -16.85 -0.55
N ALA A 264 -3.61 -16.00 -1.58
CA ALA A 264 -4.83 -15.31 -2.00
C ALA A 264 -5.97 -16.28 -2.35
N PHE A 265 -5.64 -17.48 -2.83
CA PHE A 265 -6.57 -18.52 -3.25
C PHE A 265 -6.35 -19.86 -2.51
N ASP A 266 -5.77 -19.82 -1.30
CA ASP A 266 -5.67 -21.02 -0.45
C ASP A 266 -7.06 -21.64 -0.22
N GLY A 267 -7.15 -22.97 -0.23
CA GLY A 267 -8.45 -23.65 -0.07
C GLY A 267 -9.43 -23.47 -1.25
N CYS A 268 -8.96 -22.99 -2.42
CA CYS A 268 -9.75 -22.92 -3.66
C CYS A 268 -9.35 -24.04 -4.64
N PRO A 269 -9.84 -25.27 -4.50
CA PRO A 269 -9.29 -26.42 -5.22
C PRO A 269 -9.58 -26.42 -6.73
N ASN A 270 -10.67 -25.78 -7.14
CA ASN A 270 -11.16 -25.83 -8.52
C ASN A 270 -10.86 -24.56 -9.33
N VAL A 271 -10.14 -23.59 -8.75
CA VAL A 271 -9.97 -22.29 -9.37
C VAL A 271 -9.10 -22.36 -10.64
N SER A 272 -9.51 -21.59 -11.63
CA SER A 272 -8.79 -21.37 -12.88
C SER A 272 -8.71 -19.88 -13.17
N PHE A 273 -7.63 -19.47 -13.84
CA PHE A 273 -7.36 -18.06 -14.11
C PHE A 273 -7.50 -17.76 -15.60
N ASP A 274 -8.20 -16.66 -15.90
CA ASP A 274 -8.28 -16.07 -17.23
C ASP A 274 -7.35 -14.86 -17.26
N ALA A 275 -6.24 -14.98 -17.97
CA ALA A 275 -5.15 -14.01 -17.99
C ALA A 275 -4.43 -13.99 -19.35
N THR A 276 -3.91 -12.83 -19.74
CA THR A 276 -3.16 -12.65 -20.98
C THR A 276 -1.79 -13.32 -20.90
N LEU A 277 -1.43 -14.15 -21.88
CA LEU A 277 -0.11 -14.79 -21.95
C LEU A 277 1.02 -13.74 -22.10
N GLY A 278 2.07 -13.88 -21.30
CA GLY A 278 3.22 -12.96 -21.29
C GLY A 278 3.06 -11.72 -20.41
N THR A 279 2.02 -11.68 -19.55
CA THR A 279 1.87 -10.71 -18.47
C THR A 279 2.06 -11.41 -17.12
N TYR A 280 2.26 -10.66 -16.02
CA TYR A 280 2.38 -11.22 -14.67
C TYR A 280 1.18 -12.12 -14.31
N SER A 281 -0.04 -11.70 -14.67
CA SER A 281 -1.25 -12.50 -14.51
C SER A 281 -1.20 -13.83 -15.28
N GLY A 282 -0.66 -13.80 -16.50
CA GLY A 282 -0.49 -15.00 -17.32
C GLY A 282 0.55 -15.97 -16.75
N ASP A 283 1.64 -15.43 -16.22
CA ASP A 283 2.69 -16.22 -15.58
C ASP A 283 2.20 -16.83 -14.26
N PHE A 284 1.45 -16.08 -13.44
CA PHE A 284 0.79 -16.60 -12.24
C PHE A 284 -0.21 -17.70 -12.59
N ALA A 285 -1.08 -17.46 -13.58
CA ALA A 285 -2.05 -18.45 -14.05
C ALA A 285 -1.41 -19.75 -14.55
N ALA A 286 -0.23 -19.65 -15.18
CA ALA A 286 0.52 -20.81 -15.67
C ALA A 286 1.30 -21.54 -14.56
N ALA A 287 1.76 -20.83 -13.54
CA ALA A 287 2.50 -21.37 -12.41
C ALA A 287 1.59 -21.92 -11.29
N PHE A 288 0.32 -21.52 -11.26
CA PHE A 288 -0.62 -21.93 -10.22
C PHE A 288 -0.81 -23.45 -10.23
N GLN A 289 -0.33 -24.09 -9.17
CA GLN A 289 -0.56 -25.51 -8.92
C GLN A 289 -1.91 -25.66 -8.23
N LYS A 290 -2.81 -26.44 -8.84
CA LYS A 290 -4.06 -26.79 -8.18
C LYS A 290 -3.72 -27.60 -6.93
N SER A 291 -4.28 -27.21 -5.80
CA SER A 291 -4.20 -28.01 -4.58
C SER A 291 -4.83 -29.38 -4.86
N ASP A 292 -4.05 -30.45 -4.76
CA ASP A 292 -4.53 -31.83 -4.85
C ASP A 292 -5.54 -32.04 -3.72
N VAL A 293 -6.83 -32.01 -4.06
CA VAL A 293 -7.86 -32.53 -3.17
C VAL A 293 -7.85 -34.03 -3.35
N GLU A 294 -7.41 -34.77 -2.34
CA GLU A 294 -7.84 -36.16 -2.22
C GLU A 294 -9.37 -36.15 -2.23
N GLU A 295 -9.97 -36.63 -3.32
CA GLU A 295 -11.39 -36.96 -3.36
C GLU A 295 -11.66 -37.96 -2.23
N VAL A 296 -12.17 -37.47 -1.12
CA VAL A 296 -12.87 -38.31 -0.17
C VAL A 296 -14.19 -38.66 -0.87
N GLU A 297 -14.21 -39.82 -1.54
CA GLU A 297 -15.47 -40.41 -2.01
C GLU A 297 -16.38 -40.58 -0.80
N TYR A 298 -17.39 -39.73 -0.69
CA TYR A 298 -18.49 -39.96 0.22
C TYR A 298 -19.33 -41.10 -0.38
N GLU A 299 -19.23 -42.30 0.20
CA GLU A 299 -20.24 -43.32 -0.01
C GLU A 299 -21.62 -42.72 0.32
N GLU A 300 -22.54 -42.77 -0.65
CA GLU A 300 -23.93 -42.37 -0.44
C GLU A 300 -24.53 -43.18 0.72
N VAL A 301 -24.68 -42.55 1.88
CA VAL A 301 -25.53 -43.09 2.94
C VAL A 301 -26.98 -42.86 2.51
N GLN A 302 -27.62 -43.94 2.10
CA GLN A 302 -29.05 -44.00 1.79
C GLN A 302 -29.90 -43.39 2.90
N ASP A 303 -30.95 -42.69 2.46
CA ASP A 303 -32.18 -42.33 3.15
C ASP A 303 -32.36 -42.91 4.55
N SER A 304 -32.38 -42.02 5.54
CA SER A 304 -33.06 -42.28 6.80
C SER A 304 -34.56 -42.47 6.54
N GLN A 305 -35.05 -43.71 6.62
CA GLN A 305 -36.44 -43.98 6.97
C GLN A 305 -36.58 -45.10 8.01
N VAL A 306 -37.14 -44.67 9.15
CA VAL A 306 -37.87 -45.43 10.17
C VAL A 306 -37.04 -46.25 11.16
N ILE A 307 -36.92 -45.69 12.36
CA ILE A 307 -36.74 -46.43 13.61
C ILE A 307 -38.01 -47.25 13.85
N ASP A 308 -37.87 -48.58 13.91
CA ASP A 308 -38.82 -49.45 14.60
C ASP A 308 -38.31 -49.67 16.04
N PRO A 309 -39.01 -49.17 17.08
CA PRO A 309 -38.54 -49.18 18.47
C PRO A 309 -38.77 -50.54 19.17
N ALA A 310 -38.35 -51.64 18.54
CA ALA A 310 -38.58 -52.97 19.07
C ALA A 310 -37.45 -53.96 18.76
N GLN A 311 -36.22 -53.72 19.20
CA GLN A 311 -35.29 -54.80 19.57
C GLN A 311 -34.37 -54.33 20.72
N ILE A 312 -34.66 -54.88 21.89
CA ILE A 312 -33.92 -54.78 23.15
C ILE A 312 -32.76 -55.78 23.11
N THR A 313 -31.85 -55.66 24.07
CA THR A 313 -30.82 -56.61 24.56
C THR A 313 -29.46 -56.42 23.89
N ASN A 314 -28.30 -56.55 24.53
CA ASN A 314 -27.80 -56.53 25.92
C ASN A 314 -26.28 -56.84 25.78
N ASP A 315 -25.49 -56.55 26.81
CA ASP A 315 -24.32 -57.35 27.20
C ASP A 315 -22.96 -57.14 26.49
N THR A 316 -22.16 -56.31 27.19
CA THR A 316 -20.92 -56.64 27.90
C THR A 316 -19.63 -57.07 27.17
N SER A 317 -18.57 -56.42 27.70
CA SER A 317 -17.26 -56.95 28.15
C SER A 317 -16.12 -57.14 27.16
N ASP A 318 -15.09 -56.33 27.41
CA ASP A 318 -13.70 -56.69 27.75
C ASP A 318 -12.87 -57.62 26.85
N GLN A 319 -11.61 -57.19 26.75
CA GLN A 319 -10.35 -57.95 26.59
C GLN A 319 -9.67 -57.93 25.21
N ALA A 320 -8.56 -57.19 25.18
CA ALA A 320 -7.31 -57.56 24.48
C ALA A 320 -6.68 -58.81 25.18
N PRO A 321 -5.55 -59.42 24.73
CA PRO A 321 -4.61 -59.01 23.67
C PRO A 321 -4.01 -60.20 22.83
N ALA A 322 -3.01 -59.85 22.00
CA ALA A 322 -1.74 -60.56 21.74
C ALA A 322 -1.49 -61.18 20.34
N ASN A 323 -0.37 -60.69 19.77
CA ASN A 323 0.68 -61.34 18.96
C ASN A 323 0.32 -62.52 18.03
N ASP A 324 0.76 -62.44 16.75
CA ASP A 324 1.97 -63.17 16.35
C ASP A 324 2.56 -62.68 15.02
N GLN A 325 3.89 -62.79 14.90
CA GLN A 325 4.67 -62.57 13.69
C GLN A 325 4.57 -63.79 12.76
N THR A 326 4.57 -63.57 11.44
CA THR A 326 5.34 -64.40 10.47
C THR A 326 5.28 -63.78 9.06
N THR A 327 6.44 -63.40 8.51
CA THR A 327 6.79 -63.53 7.07
C THR A 327 7.37 -64.94 6.83
N PRO A 328 7.77 -65.41 5.63
CA PRO A 328 7.87 -64.78 4.29
C PRO A 328 7.37 -65.67 3.11
N GLN A 329 7.35 -65.16 1.86
CA GLN A 329 7.96 -65.84 0.69
C GLN A 329 7.94 -65.01 -0.61
N GLU A 330 9.10 -64.97 -1.26
CA GLU A 330 9.36 -64.55 -2.64
C GLU A 330 8.90 -65.61 -3.66
N GLU A 331 8.58 -65.19 -4.89
CA GLU A 331 8.88 -65.98 -6.08
C GLU A 331 9.23 -65.08 -7.29
N ASN A 332 10.15 -65.57 -8.12
CA ASN A 332 10.95 -64.85 -9.11
C ASN A 332 10.57 -65.21 -10.57
N ALA A 333 10.60 -64.19 -11.45
CA ALA A 333 11.16 -64.19 -12.83
C ALA A 333 10.32 -64.72 -14.05
N PRO A 334 10.74 -64.53 -15.34
CA PRO A 334 11.01 -63.24 -16.06
C PRO A 334 10.73 -63.22 -17.61
N GLN A 335 10.93 -62.02 -18.22
CA GLN A 335 11.25 -61.65 -19.63
C GLN A 335 10.16 -61.75 -20.74
N THR A 336 10.10 -60.98 -21.86
CA THR A 336 11.10 -60.32 -22.76
C THR A 336 10.45 -59.24 -23.67
N GLY A 337 11.20 -58.23 -24.15
CA GLY A 337 10.98 -57.60 -25.48
C GLY A 337 11.15 -56.06 -25.60
N ASN A 338 12.19 -55.60 -26.30
CA ASN A 338 12.75 -54.23 -26.41
C ASN A 338 12.41 -53.57 -27.80
N PRO A 339 12.96 -52.40 -28.25
CA PRO A 339 12.75 -50.97 -27.89
C PRO A 339 12.48 -50.02 -29.11
N SER A 340 12.30 -48.70 -28.88
CA SER A 340 12.54 -47.61 -29.88
C SER A 340 12.80 -46.25 -29.18
N PRO A 341 13.61 -45.32 -29.74
CA PRO A 341 14.49 -44.43 -28.97
C PRO A 341 13.96 -43.01 -28.71
N SER A 342 14.48 -42.38 -27.65
CA SER A 342 14.44 -40.93 -27.43
C SER A 342 15.73 -40.27 -27.95
N PRO A 343 15.69 -39.03 -28.46
CA PRO A 343 16.86 -38.37 -29.05
C PRO A 343 17.90 -37.97 -27.99
N THR A 344 19.18 -38.00 -28.37
CA THR A 344 20.30 -37.50 -27.57
C THR A 344 21.02 -36.40 -28.38
N ILE A 345 21.35 -35.27 -27.75
CA ILE A 345 22.26 -34.27 -28.34
C ILE A 345 23.65 -34.44 -27.74
N GLY A 346 24.65 -34.67 -28.59
CA GLY A 346 26.07 -34.63 -28.24
C GLY A 346 26.66 -33.23 -28.41
N VAL A 347 27.68 -32.90 -27.61
CA VAL A 347 28.41 -31.62 -27.65
C VAL A 347 29.83 -31.88 -28.14
N GLU A 348 30.23 -31.26 -29.25
CA GLU A 348 31.64 -31.11 -29.63
C GLU A 348 32.11 -29.68 -29.34
N THR A 349 33.17 -29.54 -28.55
CA THR A 349 33.87 -28.26 -28.32
C THR A 349 35.12 -28.19 -29.18
N THR A 350 35.26 -27.17 -30.02
CA THR A 350 36.51 -26.85 -30.74
C THR A 350 37.15 -25.59 -30.18
N THR A 351 38.45 -25.67 -29.89
CA THR A 351 39.27 -24.56 -29.38
C THR A 351 39.91 -23.80 -30.55
N VAL A 352 39.83 -22.47 -30.55
CA VAL A 352 40.53 -21.61 -31.53
C VAL A 352 41.34 -20.55 -30.77
N ASN A 353 42.62 -20.42 -31.12
CA ASN A 353 43.53 -19.35 -30.66
C ASN A 353 43.69 -19.20 -29.14
N ASN A 354 43.70 -20.30 -28.38
CA ASN A 354 44.01 -20.30 -26.95
C ASN A 354 43.09 -19.44 -26.06
N LEU A 355 41.89 -19.12 -26.54
CA LEU A 355 40.82 -18.53 -25.73
C LEU A 355 39.68 -19.55 -25.58
N THR A 356 39.18 -19.71 -24.36
CA THR A 356 38.02 -20.56 -24.05
C THR A 356 36.74 -19.82 -24.47
N ILE A 357 35.91 -20.45 -25.29
CA ILE A 357 34.62 -19.87 -25.72
C ILE A 357 33.60 -20.07 -24.59
N LEU A 358 33.13 -18.97 -23.99
CA LEU A 358 32.20 -18.96 -22.84
C LEU A 358 30.72 -18.78 -23.22
N GLY A 359 30.44 -18.66 -24.52
CA GLY A 359 29.10 -18.61 -25.06
C GLY A 359 29.12 -18.49 -26.58
N GLN A 360 28.06 -18.95 -27.23
CA GLN A 360 27.89 -18.82 -28.67
C GLN A 360 26.54 -18.17 -28.95
N SER A 361 26.52 -17.17 -29.83
CA SER A 361 25.29 -16.52 -30.26
C SER A 361 24.77 -17.12 -31.55
N SER A 362 23.46 -17.36 -31.63
CA SER A 362 22.74 -17.70 -32.86
C SER A 362 21.55 -16.78 -33.03
N ILE A 363 21.12 -16.54 -34.28
CA ILE A 363 19.89 -15.80 -34.55
C ILE A 363 18.79 -16.80 -34.86
N VAL A 364 17.76 -16.81 -34.02
CA VAL A 364 16.54 -17.58 -34.24
C VAL A 364 15.39 -16.58 -34.30
N SER A 365 14.62 -16.59 -35.39
CA SER A 365 13.44 -15.73 -35.58
C SER A 365 13.70 -14.23 -35.36
N GLY A 366 14.82 -13.71 -35.88
CA GLY A 366 15.10 -12.28 -35.90
C GLY A 366 15.58 -11.67 -34.57
N ARG A 367 15.78 -12.48 -33.52
CA ARG A 367 16.42 -12.05 -32.28
C ARG A 367 17.75 -12.77 -32.10
N ALA A 368 18.77 -12.05 -31.64
CA ALA A 368 20.03 -12.65 -31.23
C ALA A 368 19.81 -13.38 -29.90
N VAL A 369 20.04 -14.70 -29.89
CA VAL A 369 19.99 -15.53 -28.70
C VAL A 369 21.41 -15.91 -28.34
N ILE A 370 21.84 -15.55 -27.14
CA ILE A 370 23.17 -15.86 -26.60
C ILE A 370 23.01 -17.10 -25.72
N PHE A 371 23.67 -18.20 -26.08
CA PHE A 371 23.76 -19.37 -25.22
C PHE A 371 24.96 -19.20 -24.29
N ILE A 372 24.68 -18.93 -23.02
CA ILE A 372 25.67 -18.83 -21.95
C ILE A 372 25.65 -20.15 -21.18
N ASP A 373 26.83 -20.74 -20.96
CA ASP A 373 26.95 -21.94 -20.11
C ASP A 373 26.90 -21.53 -18.64
N ASN A 374 25.69 -21.55 -18.05
CA ASN A 374 25.46 -21.22 -16.64
C ASN A 374 26.08 -22.23 -15.65
N ARG A 375 26.74 -23.31 -16.12
CA ARG A 375 27.51 -24.21 -15.24
C ARG A 375 28.76 -23.54 -14.64
N GLN A 376 29.11 -22.32 -15.09
CA GLN A 376 30.18 -21.50 -14.52
C GLN A 376 29.71 -20.12 -14.01
N ALA A 377 28.40 -19.86 -13.92
CA ALA A 377 27.90 -18.64 -13.29
C ALA A 377 28.15 -18.71 -11.78
N SER A 378 28.94 -17.77 -11.24
CA SER A 378 29.11 -17.64 -9.78
C SER A 378 28.03 -16.70 -9.22
N VAL A 379 27.06 -17.28 -8.51
CA VAL A 379 26.25 -16.51 -7.55
C VAL A 379 27.13 -16.31 -6.32
N MET A 380 27.45 -15.06 -5.98
CA MET A 380 28.12 -14.76 -4.70
C MET A 380 27.07 -14.84 -3.60
N SER A 381 26.91 -16.05 -3.05
CA SER A 381 26.24 -16.25 -1.77
C SER A 381 27.13 -15.68 -0.67
N GLY A 382 26.63 -14.67 0.06
CA GLY A 382 27.31 -14.09 1.20
C GLY A 382 27.34 -15.09 2.35
N GLY A 383 28.47 -15.79 2.51
CA GLY A 383 28.70 -16.65 3.67
C GLY A 383 29.87 -17.62 3.51
N GLN A 384 31.12 -17.14 3.60
CA GLN A 384 32.21 -17.94 4.21
C GLN A 384 33.23 -17.06 4.94
N THR A 385 33.39 -17.34 6.22
CA THR A 385 34.42 -16.78 7.12
C THR A 385 35.83 -17.23 6.71
N ALA A 386 36.79 -16.30 6.70
CA ALA A 386 38.20 -16.58 6.51
C ALA A 386 38.85 -17.19 7.76
N ASN A 387 39.40 -18.40 7.63
CA ASN A 387 40.77 -18.69 8.06
C ASN A 387 41.28 -20.03 7.48
N GLY A 388 42.22 -19.93 6.53
CA GLY A 388 43.33 -20.87 6.40
C GLY A 388 43.19 -22.05 5.43
N THR A 389 43.83 -21.86 4.26
CA THR A 389 44.36 -22.86 3.30
C THR A 389 43.38 -23.55 2.34
N ALA A 390 43.70 -23.39 1.06
CA ALA A 390 42.97 -23.83 -0.11
C ALA A 390 42.71 -25.34 -0.16
N SER A 391 41.50 -25.75 -0.55
CA SER A 391 41.20 -26.26 -1.91
C SER A 391 39.85 -26.99 -2.00
N GLN A 392 39.24 -26.84 -3.18
CA GLN A 392 38.19 -27.63 -3.82
C GLN A 392 36.72 -27.53 -3.35
N SER A 393 35.90 -27.22 -4.34
CA SER A 393 34.45 -27.19 -4.37
C SER A 393 33.84 -28.59 -4.28
N GLY A 394 32.80 -28.73 -3.45
CA GLY A 394 31.87 -29.86 -3.46
C GLY A 394 30.50 -29.42 -3.96
N LYS A 395 30.03 -30.03 -5.05
CA LYS A 395 28.64 -29.98 -5.53
C LYS A 395 27.73 -30.71 -4.56
N ILE A 396 26.50 -30.22 -4.36
CA ILE A 396 25.39 -31.00 -3.78
C ILE A 396 24.41 -31.33 -4.89
N ASP A 397 24.02 -32.61 -4.92
CA ASP A 397 23.11 -33.30 -5.82
C ASP A 397 21.72 -33.42 -5.13
N LEU A 398 20.62 -33.16 -5.85
CA LEU A 398 19.25 -33.05 -5.30
C LEU A 398 18.33 -34.20 -5.77
N SER A 399 18.85 -35.42 -5.90
CA SER A 399 18.01 -36.61 -6.05
C SER A 399 17.50 -37.07 -4.68
N GLY A 400 16.23 -36.81 -4.37
CA GLY A 400 15.60 -37.16 -3.09
C GLY A 400 15.22 -38.65 -2.96
N GLU A 401 15.34 -39.17 -1.74
CA GLU A 401 14.57 -40.31 -1.20
C GLU A 401 14.37 -40.11 0.32
N GLU A 402 13.12 -40.21 0.79
CA GLU A 402 12.70 -40.11 2.20
C GLU A 402 12.91 -41.42 2.97
N GLN A 403 13.17 -41.33 4.29
CA GLN A 403 12.79 -42.35 5.30
C GLN A 403 12.60 -41.74 6.72
N PRO A 404 11.79 -42.37 7.62
CA PRO A 404 11.11 -41.75 8.77
C PRO A 404 11.67 -42.13 10.16
N VAL A 405 11.35 -41.37 11.22
CA VAL A 405 11.54 -41.76 12.65
C VAL A 405 10.39 -41.22 13.54
N THR A 406 10.04 -41.99 14.57
CA THR A 406 8.82 -41.99 15.40
C THR A 406 8.99 -41.44 16.84
N THR A 407 7.83 -41.21 17.50
CA THR A 407 7.48 -41.17 18.95
C THR A 407 7.46 -39.84 19.77
N GLN A 408 6.22 -39.39 20.06
CA GLN A 408 5.56 -39.05 21.34
C GLN A 408 6.39 -38.58 22.56
N GLU A 409 6.16 -37.34 23.04
CA GLU A 409 5.34 -36.95 24.23
C GLU A 409 5.76 -35.59 24.82
N GLY A 410 4.79 -34.70 25.03
CA GLY A 410 4.71 -33.84 26.22
C GLY A 410 5.40 -32.46 26.20
N ASN A 411 4.56 -31.42 26.22
CA ASN A 411 4.85 -30.05 26.66
C ASN A 411 5.90 -29.25 25.88
N GLU A 412 5.44 -28.37 24.98
CA GLU A 412 5.80 -26.95 25.03
C GLU A 412 4.86 -26.11 24.15
N ALA A 413 4.00 -25.34 24.82
CA ALA A 413 3.12 -24.34 24.24
C ALA A 413 3.90 -23.07 23.83
N ARG A 414 4.88 -23.18 22.92
CA ARG A 414 5.67 -22.00 22.46
C ARG A 414 5.97 -21.88 20.97
N ASP A 415 5.55 -22.79 20.08
CA ASP A 415 6.06 -22.78 18.70
C ASP A 415 5.04 -22.86 17.55
N LEU A 416 3.79 -22.42 17.75
CA LEU A 416 2.78 -22.32 16.67
C LEU A 416 2.65 -20.93 16.04
N LEU A 417 3.52 -19.98 16.43
CA LEU A 417 3.70 -18.67 15.79
C LEU A 417 4.81 -18.69 14.72
N VAL A 418 5.48 -19.82 14.52
CA VAL A 418 6.67 -19.95 13.66
C VAL A 418 6.36 -20.55 12.28
N ASP A 419 5.31 -21.36 12.13
CA ASP A 419 5.03 -22.06 10.86
C ASP A 419 4.31 -21.22 9.79
N ASN A 420 3.74 -20.08 10.16
CA ASN A 420 3.21 -19.11 9.18
C ASN A 420 4.32 -18.35 8.43
N ALA A 421 5.60 -18.58 8.73
CA ALA A 421 6.75 -17.94 8.08
C ALA A 421 7.35 -18.73 6.90
N GLN A 422 6.91 -19.96 6.63
CA GLN A 422 7.63 -20.85 5.69
C GLN A 422 7.02 -21.07 4.31
N LYS A 423 5.81 -20.60 4.00
CA LYS A 423 5.23 -20.71 2.64
C LYS A 423 5.43 -19.49 1.72
N GLY A 424 6.37 -18.60 2.06
CA GLY A 424 6.83 -17.51 1.18
C GLY A 424 8.22 -17.76 0.57
N LYS A 425 8.67 -19.01 0.52
CA LYS A 425 10.05 -19.36 0.16
C LYS A 425 10.32 -19.51 -1.33
N ASP A 426 9.32 -19.78 -2.17
CA ASP A 426 9.60 -20.35 -3.49
C ASP A 426 9.20 -19.51 -4.73
N PHE A 427 8.90 -18.21 -4.58
CA PHE A 427 8.96 -17.25 -5.72
C PHE A 427 9.94 -16.09 -5.43
N PRO A 428 10.75 -15.65 -6.42
CA PRO A 428 11.87 -14.74 -6.18
C PRO A 428 11.39 -13.34 -5.79
N LYS A 429 11.51 -13.02 -4.50
CA LYS A 429 11.50 -11.64 -4.00
C LYS A 429 12.68 -10.89 -4.62
N TYR A 430 12.42 -9.90 -5.46
CA TYR A 430 13.45 -8.90 -5.82
C TYR A 430 13.78 -8.11 -4.56
N THR A 431 14.79 -8.59 -3.86
CA THR A 431 15.25 -8.02 -2.59
C THR A 431 16.03 -6.73 -2.80
N VAL A 432 16.53 -6.54 -4.01
CA VAL A 432 17.19 -5.32 -4.48
C VAL A 432 16.47 -4.82 -5.74
N ALA A 433 16.04 -3.57 -5.74
CA ALA A 433 15.51 -2.86 -6.89
C ALA A 433 16.45 -1.70 -7.22
N GLY A 434 17.29 -1.88 -8.25
CA GLY A 434 18.35 -0.92 -8.56
C GLY A 434 19.41 -0.87 -7.45
N ASP A 435 19.56 0.28 -6.81
CA ASP A 435 20.45 0.55 -5.67
C ASP A 435 19.71 0.58 -4.32
N LYS A 436 18.46 0.09 -4.26
CA LYS A 436 17.64 0.07 -3.04
C LYS A 436 17.28 -1.34 -2.59
N ILE A 437 17.34 -1.59 -1.28
CA ILE A 437 16.58 -2.72 -0.70
C ILE A 437 15.11 -2.34 -0.71
N ALA A 438 14.29 -3.09 -1.45
CA ALA A 438 12.89 -2.76 -1.62
C ALA A 438 12.14 -2.73 -0.27
N SER A 439 11.10 -1.90 -0.19
CA SER A 439 10.22 -1.88 0.98
C SER A 439 9.63 -3.28 1.22
N GLN A 440 9.59 -3.71 2.48
CA GLN A 440 9.13 -5.03 2.92
C GLN A 440 9.86 -6.25 2.32
N ALA A 441 11.03 -6.08 1.70
CA ALA A 441 11.76 -7.16 1.01
C ALA A 441 11.91 -8.46 1.84
N PHE A 442 12.24 -8.32 3.12
CA PHE A 442 12.45 -9.39 4.10
C PHE A 442 11.48 -9.31 5.29
N TYR A 443 10.31 -8.69 5.11
CA TYR A 443 9.31 -8.61 6.17
C TYR A 443 8.93 -10.01 6.69
N GLN A 444 8.89 -10.17 8.02
CA GLN A 444 8.53 -11.40 8.74
C GLN A 444 9.35 -12.66 8.39
N GLN A 445 10.57 -12.51 7.85
CA GLN A 445 11.44 -13.66 7.54
C GLN A 445 12.09 -14.25 8.80
N ALA A 446 11.43 -15.21 9.45
CA ALA A 446 11.87 -15.79 10.72
C ALA A 446 13.18 -16.60 10.64
N ASP A 447 13.45 -17.24 9.50
CA ASP A 447 14.64 -18.11 9.34
C ASP A 447 15.93 -17.31 9.04
N MET A 448 15.80 -16.04 8.67
CA MET A 448 16.94 -15.19 8.33
C MET A 448 17.59 -14.64 9.60
N THR A 449 18.76 -15.17 9.95
CA THR A 449 19.46 -14.86 11.20
C THR A 449 20.60 -13.84 11.03
N ASP A 450 21.24 -13.81 9.88
CA ASP A 450 22.31 -12.87 9.56
C ASP A 450 22.12 -12.37 8.12
N TYR A 451 22.37 -11.08 7.87
CA TYR A 451 22.30 -10.51 6.52
C TYR A 451 23.42 -9.49 6.28
N GLU A 452 24.13 -9.62 5.16
CA GLU A 452 25.14 -8.68 4.68
C GLU A 452 24.59 -7.97 3.45
N ILE A 453 24.32 -6.67 3.59
CA ILE A 453 23.75 -5.87 2.49
C ILE A 453 24.83 -5.70 1.40
N PRO A 454 24.51 -5.93 0.11
CA PRO A 454 25.48 -5.79 -0.97
C PRO A 454 26.03 -4.37 -1.12
N GLU A 455 27.30 -4.26 -1.53
CA GLU A 455 27.92 -3.00 -1.97
C GLU A 455 27.13 -2.36 -3.13
N GLY A 456 27.07 -1.02 -3.15
CA GLY A 456 26.33 -0.25 -4.16
C GLY A 456 24.86 0.00 -3.82
N ILE A 457 24.37 -0.51 -2.70
CA ILE A 457 23.07 -0.10 -2.15
C ILE A 457 23.20 1.29 -1.51
N THR A 458 22.26 2.18 -1.82
CA THR A 458 22.18 3.54 -1.29
C THR A 458 21.05 3.71 -0.27
N GLU A 459 20.04 2.84 -0.31
CA GLU A 459 18.81 2.99 0.50
C GLU A 459 18.25 1.64 1.00
N ILE A 460 17.77 1.61 2.25
CA ILE A 460 17.01 0.51 2.82
C ILE A 460 15.55 0.94 2.99
N GLY A 461 14.64 0.31 2.26
CA GLY A 461 13.24 0.71 2.18
C GLY A 461 12.41 0.46 3.44
N GLU A 462 11.23 1.07 3.45
CA GLU A 462 10.26 0.99 4.55
C GLU A 462 9.95 -0.46 4.91
N PHE A 463 10.03 -0.78 6.21
CA PHE A 463 9.78 -2.13 6.74
C PHE A 463 10.59 -3.26 6.08
N ALA A 464 11.70 -2.96 5.40
CA ALA A 464 12.46 -3.95 4.60
C ALA A 464 12.81 -5.22 5.37
N PHE A 465 13.15 -5.14 6.65
CA PHE A 465 13.52 -6.27 7.51
C PHE A 465 12.57 -6.45 8.70
N ALA A 466 11.49 -5.66 8.81
CA ALA A 466 10.67 -5.64 10.01
C ALA A 466 10.09 -7.02 10.35
N ARG A 467 10.07 -7.34 11.65
CA ARG A 467 9.60 -8.62 12.21
C ARG A 467 10.34 -9.86 11.72
N SER A 468 11.53 -9.72 11.12
CA SER A 468 12.37 -10.87 10.75
C SER A 468 13.11 -11.47 11.95
N GLY A 469 13.60 -12.70 11.81
CA GLY A 469 14.43 -13.40 12.80
C GLY A 469 15.89 -12.92 12.87
N LEU A 470 16.18 -11.75 12.28
CA LEU A 470 17.52 -11.22 12.09
C LEU A 470 18.19 -10.96 13.44
N LYS A 471 19.37 -11.56 13.65
CA LYS A 471 20.25 -11.40 14.81
C LYS A 471 21.37 -10.41 14.53
N LYS A 472 21.84 -10.38 13.28
CA LYS A 472 22.92 -9.52 12.83
C LYS A 472 22.66 -8.95 11.45
N VAL A 473 23.01 -7.69 11.26
CA VAL A 473 23.07 -7.07 9.93
C VAL A 473 24.35 -6.26 9.75
N ILE A 474 24.98 -6.43 8.59
CA ILE A 474 26.13 -5.63 8.15
C ILE A 474 25.63 -4.71 7.04
N ILE A 475 25.72 -3.40 7.27
CA ILE A 475 25.33 -2.37 6.32
C ILE A 475 26.62 -1.79 5.71
N PRO A 476 26.82 -1.85 4.38
CA PRO A 476 28.06 -1.41 3.75
C PRO A 476 28.15 0.12 3.66
N GLU A 477 29.36 0.62 3.54
CA GLU A 477 29.60 2.04 3.22
C GLU A 477 28.98 2.35 1.83
N GLY A 478 28.27 3.46 1.74
CA GLY A 478 27.50 3.84 0.55
C GLY A 478 25.98 3.85 0.79
N VAL A 479 25.49 3.09 1.77
CA VAL A 479 24.11 3.24 2.24
C VAL A 479 23.98 4.59 2.95
N THR A 480 23.05 5.41 2.49
CA THR A 480 22.84 6.78 3.01
C THR A 480 21.57 6.88 3.86
N THR A 481 20.55 6.06 3.54
CA THR A 481 19.21 6.18 4.13
C THR A 481 18.67 4.83 4.63
N ILE A 482 18.07 4.86 5.83
CA ILE A 482 17.25 3.78 6.40
C ILE A 482 15.84 4.33 6.63
N ASP A 483 14.87 3.80 5.90
CA ASP A 483 13.49 4.28 5.91
C ASP A 483 12.68 3.81 7.14
N TYR A 484 11.45 4.32 7.21
CA TYR A 484 10.49 4.07 8.28
C TYR A 484 10.39 2.58 8.63
N GLY A 485 10.62 2.28 9.91
CA GLY A 485 10.41 0.94 10.44
C GLY A 485 11.26 -0.17 9.80
N ALA A 486 12.36 0.13 9.10
CA ALA A 486 13.12 -0.85 8.32
C ALA A 486 13.47 -2.13 9.11
N PHE A 487 13.85 -2.04 10.38
CA PHE A 487 14.16 -3.17 11.27
C PHE A 487 13.19 -3.25 12.48
N TYR A 488 11.98 -2.70 12.34
CA TYR A 488 10.98 -2.68 13.41
C TYR A 488 10.61 -4.09 13.88
N HIS A 489 10.65 -4.35 15.20
CA HIS A 489 10.38 -5.69 15.77
C HIS A 489 11.28 -6.81 15.24
N CYS A 490 12.53 -6.52 14.86
CA CYS A 490 13.54 -7.57 14.76
C CYS A 490 13.95 -7.99 16.18
N ASP A 491 13.09 -8.78 16.83
CA ASP A 491 13.14 -9.07 18.27
C ASP A 491 14.40 -9.86 18.70
N GLN A 492 15.20 -10.35 17.75
CA GLN A 492 16.48 -11.05 18.00
C GLN A 492 17.73 -10.24 17.59
N LEU A 493 17.56 -9.05 16.99
CA LEU A 493 18.65 -8.26 16.42
C LEU A 493 19.54 -7.69 17.51
N THR A 494 20.78 -8.17 17.61
CA THR A 494 21.74 -7.80 18.67
C THR A 494 23.04 -7.19 18.14
N GLU A 495 23.34 -7.39 16.85
CA GLU A 495 24.55 -6.88 16.20
C GLU A 495 24.21 -6.12 14.91
N VAL A 496 24.23 -4.80 14.97
CA VAL A 496 24.10 -3.92 13.80
C VAL A 496 25.39 -3.13 13.67
N GLN A 497 25.98 -3.15 12.47
CA GLN A 497 27.09 -2.26 12.11
C GLN A 497 26.55 -1.13 11.23
N ILE A 498 26.41 0.06 11.81
CA ILE A 498 25.92 1.26 11.10
C ILE A 498 27.14 2.02 10.56
N PRO A 499 27.36 2.07 9.23
CA PRO A 499 28.49 2.76 8.59
C PRO A 499 28.35 4.28 8.70
N SER A 500 29.47 4.97 8.47
CA SER A 500 29.53 6.43 8.55
C SER A 500 28.81 7.14 7.39
N SER A 501 28.58 6.44 6.26
CA SER A 501 27.81 6.96 5.13
C SER A 501 26.33 7.21 5.42
N ILE A 502 25.77 6.62 6.48
CA ILE A 502 24.36 6.82 6.82
C ILE A 502 24.17 8.24 7.35
N SER A 503 23.44 9.04 6.58
CA SER A 503 23.10 10.42 6.88
C SER A 503 21.65 10.59 7.29
N LYS A 504 20.79 9.58 7.09
CA LYS A 504 19.37 9.62 7.48
C LYS A 504 18.86 8.27 8.00
N ILE A 505 18.13 8.32 9.13
CA ILE A 505 17.36 7.19 9.68
C ILE A 505 15.98 7.71 10.09
N ASP A 506 14.93 7.11 9.52
CA ASP A 506 13.54 7.50 9.79
C ASP A 506 12.97 6.83 11.06
N ALA A 507 11.78 7.31 11.48
CA ALA A 507 11.14 6.87 12.71
C ALA A 507 10.92 5.35 12.76
N HIS A 508 11.02 4.80 13.97
CA HIS A 508 10.81 3.39 14.29
C HIS A 508 11.76 2.39 13.61
N ALA A 509 12.80 2.86 12.88
CA ALA A 509 13.67 1.98 12.10
C ALA A 509 14.32 0.86 12.93
N PHE A 510 14.62 1.09 14.21
CA PHE A 510 15.21 0.09 15.12
C PHE A 510 14.39 -0.15 16.39
N ASP A 511 13.13 0.26 16.39
CA ASP A 511 12.26 0.12 17.56
C ASP A 511 12.00 -1.36 17.84
N ASN A 512 11.92 -1.68 19.14
CA ASN A 512 11.75 -3.04 19.64
C ASN A 512 12.86 -4.00 19.17
N THR A 513 14.12 -3.53 19.15
CA THR A 513 15.29 -4.39 18.90
C THR A 513 16.16 -4.55 20.16
N PRO A 514 16.70 -5.75 20.44
CA PRO A 514 17.70 -5.93 21.50
C PRO A 514 18.96 -5.10 21.30
N TRP A 515 19.36 -4.82 20.06
CA TRP A 515 20.51 -3.99 19.72
C TRP A 515 20.33 -2.58 20.25
N LEU A 516 19.20 -1.93 19.96
CA LEU A 516 18.93 -0.56 20.45
C LEU A 516 18.89 -0.55 21.98
N SER A 517 18.20 -1.53 22.58
CA SER A 517 18.13 -1.70 24.04
C SER A 517 19.52 -1.83 24.68
N LYS A 518 20.42 -2.59 24.04
CA LYS A 518 21.82 -2.76 24.48
C LYS A 518 22.62 -1.46 24.36
N GLN A 519 22.43 -0.67 23.30
CA GLN A 519 23.09 0.63 23.16
C GLN A 519 22.65 1.57 24.30
N LEU A 520 21.34 1.62 24.59
CA LEU A 520 20.77 2.43 25.68
C LEU A 520 21.23 1.98 27.07
N ALA A 521 21.50 0.68 27.26
CA ALA A 521 22.08 0.17 28.50
C ALA A 521 23.56 0.60 28.67
N GLY A 522 24.29 0.84 27.58
CA GLY A 522 25.69 1.26 27.59
C GLY A 522 25.90 2.77 27.67
N SER A 523 24.94 3.56 27.18
CA SER A 523 25.00 5.02 27.13
C SER A 523 23.60 5.62 27.11
N SER A 524 23.41 6.77 27.75
CA SER A 524 22.14 7.52 27.65
C SER A 524 21.88 8.07 26.26
N TYR A 525 22.90 8.20 25.42
CA TYR A 525 22.81 8.68 24.03
C TYR A 525 23.25 7.58 23.07
N VAL A 526 22.42 7.27 22.09
CA VAL A 526 22.75 6.37 20.98
C VAL A 526 23.01 7.23 19.74
N ILE A 527 24.28 7.39 19.38
CA ILE A 527 24.70 8.21 18.23
C ILE A 527 25.35 7.29 17.19
N VAL A 528 24.88 7.36 15.94
CA VAL A 528 25.24 6.43 14.86
C VAL A 528 25.38 7.17 13.52
N GLY A 529 25.89 6.49 12.49
CA GLY A 529 26.05 7.09 11.15
C GLY A 529 26.98 8.31 11.16
N ASP A 530 26.64 9.31 10.35
CA ASP A 530 27.33 10.61 10.27
C ASP A 530 26.98 11.57 11.45
N GLY A 531 26.68 11.02 12.63
CA GLY A 531 26.33 11.80 13.82
C GLY A 531 24.82 11.98 14.04
N ILE A 532 24.03 10.94 13.76
CA ILE A 532 22.60 10.89 14.04
C ILE A 532 22.39 10.45 15.49
N LEU A 533 21.78 11.29 16.32
CA LEU A 533 21.26 10.88 17.62
C LEU A 533 19.98 10.09 17.38
N LEU A 534 20.07 8.77 17.49
CA LEU A 534 19.00 7.83 17.18
C LEU A 534 18.04 7.60 18.37
N ALA A 535 18.55 7.62 19.60
CA ALA A 535 17.75 7.41 20.79
C ALA A 535 18.38 8.03 22.04
N TYR A 536 17.52 8.37 23.00
CA TYR A 536 17.90 8.85 24.32
C TYR A 536 17.22 8.03 25.42
N GLY A 537 18.01 7.52 26.36
CA GLY A 537 17.54 6.75 27.51
C GLY A 537 17.94 7.35 28.86
N GLY A 538 18.42 8.60 28.85
CA GLY A 538 18.78 9.30 30.08
C GLY A 538 17.56 9.80 30.84
N THR A 539 17.79 10.29 32.06
CA THR A 539 16.73 10.81 32.95
C THR A 539 17.00 12.24 33.40
N ASP A 540 17.99 12.89 32.79
CA ASP A 540 18.43 14.23 33.19
C ASP A 540 17.34 15.26 32.89
N SER A 541 17.11 16.18 33.84
CA SER A 541 16.20 17.30 33.60
C SER A 541 16.81 18.38 32.70
N VAL A 542 18.13 18.38 32.52
CA VAL A 542 18.86 19.25 31.60
C VAL A 542 19.69 18.38 30.66
N VAL A 543 19.25 18.26 29.43
CA VAL A 543 19.89 17.41 28.42
C VAL A 543 20.98 18.19 27.72
N ASN A 544 22.19 17.64 27.71
CA ASN A 544 23.32 18.21 26.99
C ASN A 544 23.63 17.31 25.80
N ILE A 545 23.20 17.68 24.60
CA ILE A 545 23.44 16.87 23.41
C ILE A 545 24.96 16.86 23.11
N PRO A 546 25.59 15.68 22.97
CA PRO A 546 27.02 15.58 22.74
C PRO A 546 27.47 16.28 21.46
N GLY A 547 28.67 16.89 21.48
CA GLY A 547 29.28 17.46 20.28
C GLY A 547 29.58 16.38 19.23
N GLY A 548 29.41 16.72 17.95
CA GLY A 548 29.53 15.78 16.84
C GLY A 548 28.21 15.18 16.38
N VAL A 549 27.13 15.37 17.15
CA VAL A 549 25.77 15.14 16.64
C VAL A 549 25.47 16.18 15.57
N LYS A 550 25.08 15.71 14.38
CA LYS A 550 24.61 16.51 13.25
C LYS A 550 23.09 16.51 13.11
N GLN A 551 22.44 15.42 13.51
CA GLN A 551 20.99 15.31 13.43
C GLN A 551 20.44 14.77 14.74
N ILE A 552 19.40 15.42 15.26
CA ILE A 552 18.53 14.82 16.28
C ILE A 552 17.49 14.01 15.50
N GLY A 553 17.51 12.69 15.63
CA GLY A 553 16.63 11.81 14.89
C GLY A 553 15.14 11.99 15.27
N PRO A 554 14.23 11.37 14.50
CA PRO A 554 12.80 11.42 14.78
C PRO A 554 12.46 10.85 16.15
N GLN A 555 11.52 11.48 16.86
CA GLN A 555 10.94 11.00 18.13
C GLN A 555 11.91 10.73 19.30
N VAL A 556 13.19 11.10 19.21
CA VAL A 556 14.24 10.76 20.19
C VAL A 556 13.89 11.12 21.64
N PHE A 557 13.25 12.26 21.87
CA PHE A 557 12.81 12.76 23.18
C PHE A 557 11.29 12.84 23.30
N LYS A 558 10.55 12.15 22.41
CA LYS A 558 9.08 12.20 22.40
C LYS A 558 8.51 11.79 23.75
N ASP A 559 7.52 12.55 24.21
CA ASP A 559 6.80 12.42 25.48
C ASP A 559 7.70 12.39 26.73
N HIS A 560 8.93 12.92 26.64
CA HIS A 560 9.85 12.93 27.76
C HIS A 560 9.53 14.04 28.76
N MET A 561 8.63 13.73 29.69
CA MET A 561 8.09 14.65 30.70
C MET A 561 9.11 15.18 31.72
N GLY A 562 10.31 14.58 31.84
CA GLY A 562 11.33 15.02 32.80
C GLY A 562 12.22 16.18 32.32
N ILE A 563 12.30 16.44 31.02
CA ILE A 563 13.24 17.42 30.46
C ILE A 563 12.69 18.82 30.65
N THR A 564 13.53 19.70 31.20
CA THR A 564 13.22 21.11 31.45
C THR A 564 14.03 22.06 30.58
N ALA A 565 15.24 21.63 30.17
CA ALA A 565 16.08 22.36 29.25
C ALA A 565 16.91 21.42 28.38
N VAL A 566 17.22 21.85 27.15
CA VAL A 566 18.14 21.16 26.24
C VAL A 566 19.19 22.12 25.71
N ASN A 567 20.44 21.66 25.68
CA ASN A 567 21.57 22.35 25.09
C ASN A 567 21.96 21.62 23.80
N ILE A 568 21.72 22.25 22.65
CA ILE A 568 21.98 21.75 21.30
C ILE A 568 23.34 22.30 20.84
N PRO A 569 24.35 21.46 20.53
CA PRO A 569 25.63 21.95 20.04
C PRO A 569 25.50 22.52 18.62
N ASP A 570 26.39 23.43 18.26
CA ASP A 570 26.41 24.06 16.92
C ASP A 570 26.77 23.07 15.79
N THR A 571 27.10 21.81 16.10
CA THR A 571 27.24 20.76 15.08
C THR A 571 25.90 20.25 14.57
N VAL A 572 24.79 20.48 15.28
CA VAL A 572 23.47 20.02 14.86
C VAL A 572 22.95 20.89 13.72
N GLU A 573 22.63 20.23 12.61
CA GLU A 573 22.09 20.79 11.38
C GLU A 573 20.60 20.50 11.23
N VAL A 574 20.07 19.42 11.82
CA VAL A 574 18.66 19.01 11.68
C VAL A 574 18.05 18.60 13.01
N ILE A 575 16.84 19.10 13.30
CA ILE A 575 15.97 18.57 14.35
C ILE A 575 14.85 17.80 13.67
N GLY A 576 14.84 16.48 13.88
CA GLY A 576 13.94 15.55 13.20
C GLY A 576 12.50 15.63 13.66
N GLU A 577 11.63 14.99 12.88
CA GLU A 577 10.19 14.93 13.12
C GLU A 577 9.86 14.44 14.54
N GLU A 578 8.95 15.17 15.21
CA GLU A 578 8.48 14.86 16.57
C GLU A 578 9.60 14.71 17.62
N ALA A 579 10.83 15.18 17.35
CA ALA A 579 12.00 14.90 18.18
C ALA A 579 11.81 15.22 19.67
N PHE A 580 11.10 16.30 20.01
CA PHE A 580 10.75 16.69 21.37
C PHE A 580 9.24 16.73 21.62
N MET A 581 8.42 16.20 20.71
CA MET A 581 6.97 16.28 20.82
C MET A 581 6.51 15.77 22.18
N GLY A 582 5.67 16.52 22.89
CA GLY A 582 5.13 16.11 24.19
C GLY A 582 6.10 16.28 25.37
N CYS A 583 7.26 16.91 25.20
CA CYS A 583 8.10 17.34 26.32
C CYS A 583 7.46 18.51 27.10
N ARG A 584 6.37 18.24 27.83
CA ARG A 584 5.51 19.28 28.44
C ARG A 584 6.17 20.09 29.56
N ASN A 585 7.38 19.75 29.98
CA ASN A 585 8.16 20.52 30.95
C ASN A 585 9.35 21.27 30.32
N LEU A 586 9.62 21.09 29.03
CA LEU A 586 10.73 21.72 28.33
C LEU A 586 10.43 23.22 28.12
N LYS A 587 11.22 24.06 28.80
CA LYS A 587 11.08 25.53 28.77
C LYS A 587 12.19 26.23 28.04
N THR A 588 13.37 25.61 27.92
CA THR A 588 14.57 26.28 27.43
C THR A 588 15.31 25.40 26.43
N VAL A 589 15.54 25.93 25.23
CA VAL A 589 16.41 25.34 24.21
C VAL A 589 17.55 26.33 23.99
N ASN A 590 18.80 25.88 24.15
CA ASN A 590 19.99 26.71 23.95
C ASN A 590 20.84 26.15 22.80
N GLY A 591 21.55 27.02 22.08
CA GLY A 591 22.50 26.64 21.03
C GLY A 591 21.85 26.35 19.68
N GLY A 592 22.43 25.44 18.90
CA GLY A 592 21.92 25.06 17.57
C GLY A 592 22.14 26.13 16.49
N LYS A 593 23.25 26.88 16.53
CA LYS A 593 23.44 28.04 15.62
C LYS A 593 23.58 27.70 14.14
N ASN A 594 23.86 26.44 13.81
CA ASN A 594 24.00 25.96 12.43
C ASN A 594 22.82 25.08 11.99
N LEU A 595 21.70 25.11 12.73
CA LEU A 595 20.48 24.43 12.32
C LEU A 595 20.08 24.90 10.92
N THR A 596 19.83 23.96 10.03
CA THR A 596 19.38 24.16 8.65
C THR A 596 17.93 23.76 8.47
N ALA A 597 17.43 22.80 9.24
CA ALA A 597 16.05 22.34 9.19
C ALA A 597 15.50 22.00 10.58
N ILE A 598 14.23 22.33 10.78
CA ILE A 598 13.45 21.95 11.96
C ILE A 598 12.17 21.30 11.45
N GLU A 599 12.04 19.98 11.61
CA GLU A 599 11.01 19.19 10.94
C GLU A 599 9.65 19.23 11.66
N ASP A 600 8.66 18.55 11.07
CA ASP A 600 7.27 18.55 11.51
C ASP A 600 7.15 18.14 12.99
N ARG A 601 6.35 18.88 13.75
CA ARG A 601 6.03 18.62 15.16
C ARG A 601 7.24 18.54 16.09
N ALA A 602 8.42 19.02 15.68
CA ALA A 602 9.67 18.91 16.42
C ALA A 602 9.55 19.30 17.90
N PHE A 603 8.87 20.40 18.23
CA PHE A 603 8.60 20.87 19.59
C PHE A 603 7.11 20.97 19.92
N LYS A 604 6.24 20.22 19.23
CA LYS A 604 4.81 20.21 19.51
C LYS A 604 4.55 19.85 20.98
N ASN A 605 3.67 20.60 21.65
CA ASN A 605 3.37 20.47 23.07
C ASN A 605 4.55 20.72 24.04
N CYS A 606 5.54 21.53 23.65
CA CYS A 606 6.63 22.01 24.52
C CYS A 606 6.41 23.47 24.96
N PRO A 607 6.26 23.81 26.26
CA PRO A 607 6.01 25.19 26.69
C PRO A 607 7.30 26.04 26.72
N LEU A 608 7.96 26.19 25.55
CA LEU A 608 9.20 26.94 25.40
C LEU A 608 9.00 28.41 25.82
N SER A 609 9.82 28.91 26.73
CA SER A 609 9.73 30.29 27.24
C SER A 609 10.26 31.33 26.25
N SER A 610 11.02 30.91 25.25
CA SER A 610 11.52 31.72 24.15
C SER A 610 11.78 30.83 22.94
N VAL A 611 11.55 31.36 21.74
CA VAL A 611 11.91 30.70 20.47
C VAL A 611 12.72 31.68 19.63
N THR A 612 13.92 31.25 19.25
CA THR A 612 14.80 31.98 18.33
C THR A 612 15.14 31.05 17.18
N ILE A 613 14.93 31.51 15.95
CA ILE A 613 15.24 30.82 14.71
C ILE A 613 16.58 31.38 14.19
N PRO A 614 17.67 30.59 14.23
CA PRO A 614 18.97 31.02 13.73
C PRO A 614 18.95 31.38 12.25
N ALA A 615 19.87 32.26 11.84
CA ALA A 615 19.99 32.70 10.45
C ALA A 615 20.32 31.59 9.43
N SER A 616 20.80 30.44 9.90
CA SER A 616 21.13 29.28 9.07
C SER A 616 19.92 28.42 8.71
N VAL A 617 18.78 28.60 9.38
CA VAL A 617 17.60 27.75 9.19
C VAL A 617 16.97 28.05 7.83
N LYS A 618 16.91 27.03 6.98
CA LYS A 618 16.36 27.08 5.63
C LYS A 618 14.90 26.62 5.59
N SER A 619 14.51 25.72 6.48
CA SER A 619 13.15 25.18 6.52
C SER A 619 12.62 24.93 7.93
N VAL A 620 11.30 25.11 8.09
CA VAL A 620 10.54 24.79 9.30
C VAL A 620 9.30 23.98 8.92
N GLY A 621 9.03 22.90 9.63
CA GLY A 621 7.92 21.99 9.42
C GLY A 621 6.59 22.44 10.02
N LEU A 622 5.50 21.76 9.67
CA LEU A 622 4.18 21.98 10.28
C LEU A 622 4.21 21.65 11.75
N GLU A 623 3.52 22.49 12.55
CA GLU A 623 3.39 22.32 14.00
C GLU A 623 4.73 22.20 14.75
N ALA A 624 5.86 22.54 14.10
CA ALA A 624 7.19 22.45 14.68
C ALA A 624 7.26 23.19 16.03
N TYR A 625 6.55 24.30 16.14
CA TYR A 625 6.36 25.08 17.36
C TYR A 625 4.86 25.27 17.67
N GLU A 626 4.09 24.19 17.70
CA GLU A 626 2.79 24.18 18.37
C GLU A 626 3.00 24.06 19.89
N ILE A 627 3.22 25.20 20.57
CA ILE A 627 3.73 25.33 21.93
C ILE A 627 2.70 25.96 22.90
N PRO A 628 1.59 25.27 23.24
CA PRO A 628 0.62 25.79 24.19
C PRO A 628 1.27 26.09 25.55
N GLY A 629 1.03 27.28 26.08
CA GLY A 629 1.64 27.75 27.34
C GLY A 629 3.10 28.18 27.23
N GLY A 630 3.68 28.19 26.03
CA GLY A 630 5.00 28.76 25.74
C GLY A 630 4.95 30.27 25.45
N THR A 631 6.01 30.77 24.82
CA THR A 631 6.13 32.15 24.34
C THR A 631 5.06 32.48 23.30
N ASP A 632 4.62 33.73 23.29
CA ASP A 632 3.77 34.27 22.22
C ASP A 632 4.60 34.96 21.13
N THR A 633 5.93 34.93 21.22
CA THR A 633 6.83 35.63 20.31
C THR A 633 7.97 34.71 19.86
N VAL A 634 8.20 34.68 18.55
CA VAL A 634 9.35 34.06 17.89
C VAL A 634 10.27 35.12 17.29
N VAL A 635 11.58 34.92 17.39
CA VAL A 635 12.60 35.84 16.85
C VAL A 635 13.38 35.15 15.73
N PHE A 636 13.49 35.77 14.57
CA PHE A 636 14.32 35.32 13.46
C PHE A 636 15.62 36.14 13.42
N GLU A 637 16.78 35.48 13.37
CA GLU A 637 18.08 36.16 13.34
C GLU A 637 18.54 36.51 11.92
N GLY A 638 18.08 35.78 10.90
CA GLY A 638 18.48 35.93 9.50
C GLY A 638 17.55 36.83 8.69
N THR A 639 18.12 37.50 7.68
CA THR A 639 17.34 38.24 6.67
C THR A 639 16.76 37.31 5.59
N GLU A 640 17.40 36.17 5.36
CA GLU A 640 16.84 35.08 4.56
C GLU A 640 15.96 34.24 5.50
N LEU A 641 14.65 34.33 5.30
CA LEU A 641 13.68 33.63 6.15
C LEU A 641 13.47 32.20 5.65
N PRO A 642 13.27 31.22 6.56
CA PRO A 642 13.06 29.83 6.16
C PRO A 642 11.77 29.67 5.37
N VAL A 643 11.75 28.66 4.49
CA VAL A 643 10.53 28.20 3.82
C VAL A 643 9.72 27.30 4.76
N LEU A 644 8.41 27.26 4.59
CA LEU A 644 7.60 26.22 5.20
C LEU A 644 7.85 24.89 4.48
N MET A 645 8.23 23.85 5.20
CA MET A 645 8.48 22.50 4.68
C MET A 645 7.42 21.51 5.20
N MET A 646 7.28 20.41 4.47
CA MET A 646 6.45 19.26 4.81
C MET A 646 7.33 18.01 4.72
N GLY A 647 7.42 17.20 5.78
CA GLY A 647 8.20 15.95 5.77
C GLY A 647 7.53 14.82 4.98
N ASN A 648 8.16 13.64 4.89
CA ASN A 648 7.55 12.44 4.27
C ASN A 648 6.27 11.98 5.01
N SER A 649 6.14 12.30 6.30
CA SER A 649 4.92 12.14 7.08
C SER A 649 3.75 13.02 6.60
N ALA A 650 3.98 14.00 5.74
CA ALA A 650 2.93 14.74 5.04
C ALA A 650 2.17 13.89 4.01
N LYS A 651 2.69 12.70 3.65
CA LYS A 651 1.89 11.66 2.97
C LYS A 651 0.82 11.04 3.90
N ARG A 652 0.98 11.15 5.23
CA ARG A 652 0.02 10.74 6.27
C ARG A 652 -0.90 11.89 6.74
N LEU A 653 -0.57 13.14 6.42
CA LEU A 653 -1.37 14.35 6.73
C LEU A 653 -2.36 14.74 5.62
N ALA A 654 -2.90 13.76 4.90
CA ALA A 654 -3.98 13.99 3.94
C ALA A 654 -5.25 14.56 4.61
N ASN A 655 -5.36 14.44 5.94
CA ASN A 655 -6.43 15.01 6.73
C ASN A 655 -6.25 16.53 6.92
N LYS A 656 -7.10 17.33 6.26
CA LYS A 656 -7.15 18.80 6.43
C LYS A 656 -7.36 19.23 7.89
N GLN A 657 -7.96 18.39 8.72
CA GLN A 657 -8.25 18.68 10.13
C GLN A 657 -7.04 18.54 11.06
N GLU A 658 -5.96 17.87 10.60
CA GLU A 658 -4.72 17.68 11.37
C GLU A 658 -3.66 18.74 11.06
N ARG A 659 -4.00 19.74 10.23
CA ARG A 659 -3.06 20.79 9.81
C ARG A 659 -3.05 21.93 10.84
N GLY A 660 -1.98 22.04 11.61
CA GLY A 660 -1.69 23.20 12.45
C GLY A 660 -0.66 24.14 11.83
N TYR A 661 -0.53 25.35 12.38
CA TYR A 661 0.52 26.29 11.95
C TYR A 661 1.90 25.83 12.45
N ALA A 662 2.96 26.08 11.68
CA ALA A 662 4.34 25.86 12.13
C ALA A 662 4.63 26.58 13.47
N PHE A 663 4.04 27.75 13.66
CA PHE A 663 4.10 28.50 14.92
C PHE A 663 2.69 28.75 15.47
N SER A 664 2.34 28.13 16.60
CA SER A 664 1.06 28.27 17.29
C SER A 664 1.22 28.04 18.80
N PRO A 665 0.57 28.78 19.72
CA PRO A 665 -0.27 29.96 19.52
C PRO A 665 0.56 31.26 19.47
N VAL A 666 1.75 31.23 18.85
CA VAL A 666 2.66 32.38 18.71
C VAL A 666 1.94 33.55 18.00
N LYS A 667 2.03 34.75 18.55
CA LYS A 667 1.33 35.96 18.09
C LYS A 667 2.23 36.95 17.35
N ASN A 668 3.52 36.99 17.70
CA ASN A 668 4.47 37.92 17.10
C ASN A 668 5.66 37.19 16.50
N ALA A 669 6.04 37.55 15.27
CA ALA A 669 7.29 37.15 14.65
C ALA A 669 8.19 38.39 14.52
N VAL A 670 9.37 38.36 15.13
CA VAL A 670 10.35 39.45 15.06
C VAL A 670 11.37 39.12 13.98
N VAL A 671 11.45 39.91 12.90
CA VAL A 671 12.41 39.75 11.81
C VAL A 671 13.45 40.88 11.80
N PRO A 672 14.67 40.69 11.28
CA PRO A 672 15.68 41.76 11.25
C PRO A 672 15.22 43.03 10.52
N GLU A 673 15.81 44.16 10.88
CA GLU A 673 15.52 45.43 10.20
C GLU A 673 15.81 45.35 8.69
N GLY A 674 14.89 45.86 7.87
CA GLY A 674 15.01 45.86 6.41
C GLY A 674 14.40 44.65 5.70
N VAL A 675 13.93 43.63 6.43
CA VAL A 675 13.14 42.53 5.85
C VAL A 675 11.73 43.04 5.53
N THR A 676 11.36 43.04 4.25
CA THR A 676 10.04 43.50 3.77
C THR A 676 9.33 42.51 2.86
N ASP A 677 10.07 41.62 2.21
CA ASP A 677 9.50 40.57 1.35
C ASP A 677 9.40 39.26 2.13
N LEU A 678 8.17 38.76 2.26
CA LEU A 678 7.87 37.51 2.96
C LEU A 678 7.45 36.40 1.98
N THR A 679 7.48 36.67 0.68
CA THR A 679 7.01 35.75 -0.37
C THR A 679 7.84 34.46 -0.36
N GLY A 680 7.17 33.31 -0.34
CA GLY A 680 7.80 31.98 -0.30
C GLY A 680 8.27 31.53 1.08
N THR A 681 8.16 32.38 2.11
CA THR A 681 8.70 32.10 3.44
C THR A 681 7.65 31.50 4.38
N VAL A 682 8.09 30.99 5.53
CA VAL A 682 7.21 30.55 6.62
C VAL A 682 6.36 31.69 7.22
N LEU A 683 6.69 32.94 6.92
CA LEU A 683 5.94 34.12 7.36
C LEU A 683 5.05 34.71 6.25
N GLU A 684 4.92 34.04 5.11
CA GLU A 684 4.01 34.48 4.06
C GLU A 684 2.55 34.42 4.54
N SER A 685 1.81 35.51 4.30
CA SER A 685 0.40 35.60 4.65
C SER A 685 -0.44 34.55 3.92
N GLY A 686 -1.42 33.96 4.62
CA GLY A 686 -2.33 32.98 4.03
C GLY A 686 -1.77 31.56 3.93
N LYS A 687 -0.60 31.29 4.51
CA LYS A 687 0.02 29.97 4.60
C LYS A 687 -0.03 29.40 6.01
N TYR A 688 0.15 28.08 6.15
CA TYR A 688 0.24 27.37 7.44
C TYR A 688 1.55 27.61 8.19
N GLY A 689 2.34 28.61 7.83
CA GLY A 689 3.55 28.94 8.56
C GLY A 689 3.26 29.74 9.83
N PHE A 690 2.57 30.87 9.73
CA PHE A 690 2.36 31.76 10.87
C PHE A 690 1.07 32.58 10.76
N ALA A 691 0.27 32.57 11.82
CA ALA A 691 -0.91 33.42 11.98
C ALA A 691 -0.72 34.42 13.13
N GLY A 692 -0.18 35.60 12.80
CA GLY A 692 0.13 36.65 13.77
C GLY A 692 0.71 37.89 13.12
N THR A 693 1.30 38.78 13.90
CA THR A 693 1.91 40.02 13.39
C THR A 693 3.43 39.84 13.21
N VAL A 694 3.94 40.21 12.03
CA VAL A 694 5.38 40.26 11.76
C VAL A 694 5.88 41.67 12.05
N ILE A 695 6.87 41.82 12.92
CA ILE A 695 7.41 43.11 13.37
C ILE A 695 8.94 43.13 13.30
N THR A 696 9.52 44.33 13.29
CA THR A 696 10.98 44.51 13.47
C THR A 696 11.33 44.76 14.95
N PRO A 697 12.62 44.69 15.37
CA PRO A 697 13.04 45.01 16.72
C PRO A 697 12.65 46.43 17.18
N SER A 698 12.53 47.39 16.25
CA SER A 698 12.02 48.74 16.54
C SER A 698 10.50 48.81 16.74
N GLY A 699 9.78 47.72 16.52
CA GLY A 699 8.32 47.63 16.65
C GLY A 699 7.55 48.02 15.37
N THR A 700 8.24 48.15 14.23
CA THR A 700 7.58 48.43 12.95
C THR A 700 6.86 47.18 12.46
N VAL A 701 5.58 47.28 12.10
CA VAL A 701 4.81 46.18 11.52
C VAL A 701 5.23 45.98 10.06
N VAL A 702 5.72 44.78 9.75
CA VAL A 702 6.09 44.34 8.40
C VAL A 702 4.90 43.70 7.69
N ALA A 703 4.16 42.83 8.39
CA ALA A 703 2.95 42.18 7.87
C ALA A 703 1.96 41.85 9.00
N ASP A 704 0.67 41.79 8.66
CA ASP A 704 -0.40 41.34 9.55
C ASP A 704 -1.02 40.06 8.98
N ASN A 705 -0.58 38.91 9.50
CA ASN A 705 -1.06 37.59 9.10
C ASN A 705 -2.14 37.06 10.04
N THR A 706 -2.75 37.89 10.89
CA THR A 706 -3.75 37.44 11.87
C THR A 706 -4.99 36.83 11.24
N ALA A 707 -5.27 37.16 9.97
CA ALA A 707 -6.31 36.51 9.20
C ALA A 707 -6.03 35.01 8.95
N GLY A 708 -4.77 34.59 9.02
CA GLY A 708 -4.36 33.21 8.78
C GLY A 708 -4.71 32.70 7.38
N VAL A 709 -4.73 31.38 7.24
CA VAL A 709 -5.21 30.68 6.04
C VAL A 709 -6.74 30.85 5.94
N GLN A 710 -7.19 31.52 4.89
CA GLN A 710 -8.62 31.71 4.63
C GLN A 710 -9.22 30.45 3.96
N THR A 711 -10.30 29.92 4.54
CA THR A 711 -11.13 28.90 3.89
C THR A 711 -12.07 29.59 2.91
N VAL A 712 -11.76 29.55 1.61
CA VAL A 712 -12.64 30.13 0.58
C VAL A 712 -13.89 29.26 0.41
N GLN A 713 -15.07 29.91 0.45
CA GLN A 713 -16.39 29.29 0.25
C GLN A 713 -16.77 29.10 -1.24
N ASP A 714 -15.99 29.68 -2.17
CA ASP A 714 -16.19 29.49 -3.60
C ASP A 714 -15.37 28.29 -4.10
N ALA A 715 -16.08 27.21 -4.43
CA ALA A 715 -15.54 26.02 -5.05
C ALA A 715 -14.99 26.32 -6.45
N GLY A 716 -13.81 25.78 -6.79
CA GLY A 716 -13.26 25.87 -8.14
C GLY A 716 -11.73 25.81 -8.21
N VAL A 717 -11.21 25.78 -9.43
CA VAL A 717 -9.76 25.79 -9.70
C VAL A 717 -9.38 27.10 -10.35
N SER A 718 -8.58 27.89 -9.65
CA SER A 718 -7.96 29.08 -10.22
C SER A 718 -6.71 28.67 -11.00
N VAL A 719 -6.53 29.22 -12.21
CA VAL A 719 -5.34 28.96 -13.03
C VAL A 719 -4.39 30.14 -12.95
N VAL A 720 -3.13 29.88 -12.64
CA VAL A 720 -2.02 30.82 -12.66
C VAL A 720 -1.04 30.35 -13.73
N ILE A 721 -0.77 31.22 -14.71
CA ILE A 721 0.16 30.95 -15.81
C ILE A 721 1.37 31.87 -15.64
N ASP A 722 2.54 31.29 -15.41
CA ASP A 722 3.85 31.95 -15.40
C ASP A 722 4.67 31.43 -16.58
N SER A 723 4.29 31.85 -17.78
CA SER A 723 4.84 31.36 -19.04
C SER A 723 4.98 32.49 -20.04
N ALA A 724 6.04 32.45 -20.83
CA ALA A 724 6.24 33.32 -21.98
C ALA A 724 5.50 32.81 -23.23
N SER A 725 5.16 31.52 -23.27
CA SER A 725 4.54 30.84 -24.42
C SER A 725 3.03 30.62 -24.27
N LEU A 726 2.52 30.56 -23.04
CA LEU A 726 1.09 30.51 -22.71
C LEU A 726 0.63 31.84 -22.11
N THR A 727 -0.58 32.28 -22.49
CA THR A 727 -1.20 33.47 -21.90
C THR A 727 -2.52 33.11 -21.23
N LYS A 728 -2.74 33.63 -20.01
CA LYS A 728 -4.04 33.53 -19.35
C LYS A 728 -5.01 34.51 -20.02
N ASP A 729 -6.10 33.97 -20.56
CA ASP A 729 -7.17 34.74 -21.20
C ASP A 729 -8.57 34.24 -20.76
N GLU A 730 -9.62 34.78 -21.39
CA GLU A 730 -11.01 34.41 -21.09
C GLU A 730 -11.36 32.93 -21.34
N ASN A 731 -10.55 32.22 -22.12
CA ASN A 731 -10.73 30.80 -22.42
C ASN A 731 -9.96 29.88 -21.44
N THR A 732 -9.12 30.44 -20.57
CA THR A 732 -8.32 29.67 -19.60
C THR A 732 -9.20 29.19 -18.46
N GLN A 733 -9.36 27.86 -18.33
CA GLN A 733 -10.20 27.25 -17.31
C GLN A 733 -9.55 25.98 -16.78
N ALA A 734 -9.75 25.70 -15.49
CA ALA A 734 -9.48 24.39 -14.91
C ALA A 734 -10.64 23.98 -14.02
N GLN A 735 -10.89 22.68 -13.96
CA GLN A 735 -11.93 22.10 -13.13
C GLN A 735 -11.43 20.79 -12.54
N LEU A 736 -11.66 20.59 -11.24
CA LEU A 736 -11.50 19.28 -10.59
C LEU A 736 -12.86 18.64 -10.47
N ALA A 737 -12.98 17.40 -10.96
CA ALA A 737 -14.23 16.67 -10.93
C ALA A 737 -14.55 16.21 -9.49
N GLY A 738 -15.72 16.63 -8.98
CA GLY A 738 -16.26 16.13 -7.70
C GLY A 738 -15.85 16.88 -6.44
N GLU A 739 -15.14 18.01 -6.54
CA GLU A 739 -14.69 18.77 -5.38
C GLU A 739 -15.42 20.10 -5.20
N ASN A 740 -15.87 20.37 -3.97
CA ASN A 740 -16.35 21.69 -3.54
C ASN A 740 -15.21 22.57 -2.97
N GLY A 741 -13.96 22.10 -3.08
CA GLY A 741 -12.77 22.81 -2.62
C GLY A 741 -12.31 23.92 -3.57
N SER A 742 -11.51 24.85 -3.04
CA SER A 742 -10.78 25.83 -3.84
C SER A 742 -9.35 25.36 -4.05
N PHE A 743 -8.87 25.42 -5.29
CA PHE A 743 -7.56 24.94 -5.70
C PHE A 743 -6.87 25.95 -6.62
N VAL A 744 -5.55 25.83 -6.70
CA VAL A 744 -4.72 26.69 -7.56
C VAL A 744 -3.88 25.79 -8.46
N LEU A 745 -4.17 25.80 -9.76
CA LEU A 745 -3.36 25.15 -10.78
C LEU A 745 -2.31 26.13 -11.28
N LYS A 746 -1.03 25.80 -11.10
CA LYS A 746 0.10 26.58 -11.60
C LYS A 746 0.69 25.92 -12.83
N ILE A 747 0.93 26.71 -13.87
CA ILE A 747 1.56 26.28 -15.12
C ILE A 747 2.75 27.20 -15.38
N LYS A 748 3.94 26.62 -15.53
CA LYS A 748 5.19 27.36 -15.76
C LYS A 748 5.99 26.74 -16.90
N ASP A 749 6.67 27.54 -17.71
CA ASP A 749 7.68 27.03 -18.66
C ASP A 749 8.78 26.25 -17.92
N SER A 750 9.16 25.09 -18.45
CA SER A 750 10.15 24.20 -17.80
C SER A 750 11.14 23.62 -18.81
N GLU A 751 12.40 24.07 -18.72
CA GLU A 751 13.51 23.53 -19.52
C GLU A 751 13.83 22.08 -19.13
N ASP A 752 13.69 21.74 -17.84
CA ASP A 752 13.89 20.38 -17.34
C ASP A 752 12.82 19.42 -17.88
N ALA A 753 11.55 19.85 -17.90
CA ALA A 753 10.47 19.09 -18.55
C ALA A 753 10.75 18.90 -20.04
N ALA A 754 11.25 19.92 -20.74
CA ALA A 754 11.59 19.83 -22.15
C ALA A 754 12.70 18.81 -22.41
N ALA A 755 13.75 18.81 -21.57
CA ALA A 755 14.86 17.87 -21.66
C ALA A 755 14.38 16.42 -21.44
N GLN A 756 13.62 16.16 -20.38
CA GLN A 756 13.12 14.82 -20.06
C GLN A 756 12.16 14.30 -21.15
N ILE A 757 11.26 15.14 -21.64
CA ILE A 757 10.33 14.77 -22.72
C ILE A 757 11.10 14.52 -24.03
N ALA A 758 12.11 15.34 -24.35
CA ALA A 758 12.93 15.14 -25.54
C ALA A 758 13.77 13.86 -25.46
N GLU A 759 14.29 13.52 -24.27
CA GLU A 759 15.02 12.27 -24.03
C GLU A 759 14.10 11.06 -24.21
N ALA A 760 12.96 11.03 -23.51
CA ALA A 760 11.98 9.95 -23.63
C ALA A 760 11.44 9.79 -25.07
N TYR A 761 11.22 10.92 -25.76
CA TYR A 761 10.86 10.93 -27.18
C TYR A 761 12.00 10.38 -28.05
N GLY A 762 13.25 10.77 -27.77
CA GLY A 762 14.44 10.27 -28.45
C GLY A 762 14.60 8.76 -28.29
N GLU A 763 14.37 8.21 -27.11
CA GLU A 763 14.41 6.75 -26.89
C GLU A 763 13.37 6.01 -27.73
N LEU A 764 12.14 6.56 -27.81
CA LEU A 764 11.05 5.97 -28.60
C LEU A 764 11.26 6.08 -30.11
N TYR A 765 11.89 7.17 -30.57
CA TYR A 765 11.98 7.51 -31.99
C TYR A 765 13.41 7.58 -32.54
N GLY A 766 14.36 6.91 -31.87
CA GLY A 766 15.72 6.69 -32.38
C GLY A 766 16.61 7.94 -32.40
N GLY A 767 16.61 8.73 -31.33
CA GLY A 767 17.42 9.92 -31.14
C GLY A 767 16.87 11.19 -31.81
N LYS A 768 15.60 11.17 -32.23
CA LYS A 768 14.91 12.35 -32.75
C LYS A 768 14.43 13.27 -31.63
N VAL A 769 14.23 14.54 -31.95
CA VAL A 769 13.58 15.51 -31.08
C VAL A 769 12.21 15.90 -31.65
N PRO A 770 11.21 16.18 -30.80
CA PRO A 770 9.91 16.65 -31.25
C PRO A 770 9.97 18.08 -31.82
N ASP A 771 9.26 18.35 -32.90
CA ASP A 771 9.23 19.67 -33.54
C ASP A 771 8.36 20.65 -32.75
N HIS A 772 8.89 21.86 -32.49
CA HIS A 772 8.19 22.91 -31.74
C HIS A 772 7.69 22.46 -30.35
N LEU A 773 8.51 21.70 -29.61
CA LEU A 773 8.19 21.31 -28.23
C LEU A 773 8.17 22.53 -27.29
N LEU A 774 7.04 22.73 -26.64
CA LEU A 774 6.86 23.60 -25.49
C LEU A 774 6.52 22.71 -24.28
N ALA A 775 7.30 22.80 -23.21
CA ALA A 775 7.13 21.97 -22.03
C ALA A 775 6.88 22.81 -20.78
N TYR A 776 6.06 22.25 -19.89
CA TYR A 776 5.54 22.94 -18.73
C TYR A 776 5.57 22.06 -17.49
N ASP A 777 5.89 22.68 -16.36
CA ASP A 777 5.56 22.13 -15.05
C ASP A 777 4.12 22.52 -14.74
N ILE A 778 3.24 21.51 -14.66
CA ILE A 778 1.86 21.69 -14.21
C ILE A 778 1.78 21.13 -12.79
N SER A 779 1.35 21.95 -11.84
CA SER A 779 1.24 21.54 -10.44
C SER A 779 -0.05 22.09 -9.83
N LEU A 780 -0.74 21.25 -9.07
CA LEU A 780 -1.92 21.65 -8.34
C LEU A 780 -1.58 21.90 -6.88
N TYR A 781 -2.20 22.92 -6.32
CA TYR A 781 -2.09 23.27 -4.90
C TYR A 781 -3.49 23.39 -4.31
N ASP A 782 -3.58 23.21 -3.00
CA ASP A 782 -4.74 23.71 -2.27
C ASP A 782 -4.81 25.25 -2.36
N ASN A 783 -5.94 25.83 -1.94
CA ASN A 783 -6.13 27.29 -1.98
C ASN A 783 -5.11 28.10 -1.16
N SER A 784 -4.44 27.48 -0.18
CA SER A 784 -3.36 28.14 0.55
C SER A 784 -2.08 28.29 -0.30
N GLN A 785 -2.05 27.70 -1.51
CA GLN A 785 -0.90 27.65 -2.41
C GLN A 785 0.37 27.07 -1.78
N THR A 786 0.20 26.36 -0.67
CA THR A 786 1.28 25.90 0.18
C THR A 786 1.43 24.40 0.10
N ILE A 787 0.31 23.68 -0.04
CA ILE A 787 0.31 22.22 -0.04
C ILE A 787 0.14 21.75 -1.50
N PRO A 788 1.21 21.26 -2.13
CA PRO A 788 1.12 20.68 -3.46
C PRO A 788 0.30 19.39 -3.39
N ILE A 789 -0.63 19.26 -4.31
CA ILE A 789 -1.44 18.07 -4.52
C ILE A 789 -0.73 17.28 -5.62
N THR A 790 0.14 16.38 -5.19
CA THR A 790 1.00 15.61 -6.08
C THR A 790 0.31 14.38 -6.69
N LYS A 791 -0.87 14.01 -6.17
CA LYS A 791 -1.71 12.92 -6.70
C LYS A 791 -3.20 13.26 -6.55
N LEU A 792 -3.98 13.04 -7.61
CA LEU A 792 -5.45 13.22 -7.61
C LEU A 792 -6.23 11.93 -7.32
N GLY A 793 -5.54 10.79 -7.19
CA GLY A 793 -6.18 9.48 -7.05
C GLY A 793 -7.06 9.18 -8.27
N LYS A 794 -8.36 8.94 -8.05
CA LYS A 794 -9.36 8.74 -9.12
C LYS A 794 -9.94 10.03 -9.71
N GLN A 795 -9.68 11.16 -9.06
CA GLN A 795 -10.16 12.44 -9.57
C GLN A 795 -9.37 12.82 -10.80
N THR A 796 -10.00 13.63 -11.65
CA THR A 796 -9.30 14.20 -12.79
C THR A 796 -9.43 15.71 -12.77
N ALA A 797 -8.35 16.38 -13.15
CA ALA A 797 -8.34 17.79 -13.47
C ALA A 797 -8.55 17.92 -14.97
N THR A 798 -9.61 18.61 -15.38
CA THR A 798 -9.79 19.06 -16.74
C THR A 798 -9.15 20.44 -16.88
N ILE A 799 -8.20 20.58 -17.79
CA ILE A 799 -7.44 21.80 -18.05
C ILE A 799 -7.77 22.26 -19.47
N GLN A 800 -8.15 23.54 -19.61
CA GLN A 800 -8.43 24.19 -20.89
C GLN A 800 -7.54 25.43 -21.04
N LEU A 801 -6.79 25.47 -22.14
CA LEU A 801 -5.84 26.53 -22.47
C LEU A 801 -6.04 26.98 -23.91
N SER A 802 -5.81 28.26 -24.19
CA SER A 802 -5.59 28.72 -25.57
C SER A 802 -4.33 28.06 -26.12
N ILE A 803 -4.35 27.63 -27.38
CA ILE A 803 -3.19 26.97 -28.00
C ILE A 803 -2.04 27.99 -28.11
N PRO A 804 -0.82 27.64 -27.69
CA PRO A 804 0.35 28.51 -27.82
C PRO A 804 0.62 28.95 -29.27
N ASP A 805 1.16 30.16 -29.43
CA ASP A 805 1.57 30.66 -30.75
C ASP A 805 2.63 29.73 -31.37
N GLY A 806 2.47 29.39 -32.65
CA GLY A 806 3.39 28.51 -33.38
C GLY A 806 3.05 27.02 -33.35
N ILE A 807 2.04 26.60 -32.57
CA ILE A 807 1.51 25.24 -32.59
C ILE A 807 0.33 25.15 -33.56
N SER A 808 0.44 24.29 -34.58
CA SER A 808 -0.67 24.03 -35.50
C SER A 808 -1.68 23.07 -34.86
N PRO A 809 -2.97 23.45 -34.70
CA PRO A 809 -3.98 22.59 -34.10
C PRO A 809 -4.15 21.25 -34.81
N GLU A 810 -3.95 21.22 -36.14
CA GLU A 810 -4.13 20.02 -36.97
C GLU A 810 -3.05 18.94 -36.76
N LYS A 811 -1.90 19.30 -36.18
CA LYS A 811 -0.75 18.41 -35.97
C LYS A 811 -0.24 18.42 -34.52
N MET A 812 -1.03 18.94 -33.60
CA MET A 812 -0.65 19.11 -32.20
C MET A 812 -0.74 17.77 -31.45
N HIS A 813 0.18 17.53 -30.53
CA HIS A 813 0.11 16.47 -29.54
C HIS A 813 0.32 17.06 -28.14
N VAL A 814 -0.34 16.45 -27.15
CA VAL A 814 -0.12 16.71 -25.72
C VAL A 814 0.42 15.42 -25.11
N VAL A 815 1.52 15.52 -24.36
CA VAL A 815 2.20 14.38 -23.73
C VAL A 815 2.55 14.70 -22.29
N THR A 816 2.82 13.66 -21.52
CA THR A 816 3.30 13.74 -20.15
C THR A 816 4.30 12.61 -19.86
N LEU A 817 4.91 12.59 -18.68
CA LEU A 817 5.80 11.50 -18.24
C LEU A 817 5.15 10.69 -17.12
N ASP A 818 5.28 9.38 -17.17
CA ASP A 818 4.88 8.48 -16.08
C ASP A 818 5.92 8.45 -14.93
N GLN A 819 5.68 7.64 -13.90
CA GLN A 819 6.56 7.55 -12.73
C GLN A 819 7.94 6.94 -13.02
N ASP A 820 8.08 6.25 -14.15
CA ASP A 820 9.32 5.63 -14.60
C ASP A 820 10.04 6.52 -15.65
N GLY A 821 9.52 7.72 -15.93
CA GLY A 821 10.08 8.67 -16.90
C GLY A 821 9.73 8.38 -18.35
N GLN A 822 8.76 7.49 -18.63
CA GLN A 822 8.37 7.16 -20.00
C GLN A 822 7.32 8.14 -20.54
N LEU A 823 7.33 8.35 -21.87
CA LEU A 823 6.42 9.26 -22.55
C LEU A 823 5.01 8.67 -22.65
N GLU A 824 4.03 9.37 -22.07
CA GLU A 824 2.61 9.02 -22.12
C GLU A 824 1.82 10.05 -22.95
N ALA A 825 0.93 9.57 -23.82
CA ALA A 825 0.06 10.43 -24.61
C ALA A 825 -1.13 10.92 -23.78
N VAL A 826 -1.33 12.23 -23.71
CA VAL A 826 -2.46 12.84 -23.02
C VAL A 826 -3.60 13.01 -24.01
N GLN A 827 -4.75 12.38 -23.73
CA GLN A 827 -5.94 12.59 -24.56
C GLN A 827 -6.44 14.03 -24.42
N PHE A 828 -6.60 14.71 -25.56
CA PHE A 828 -7.08 16.08 -25.63
C PHE A 828 -8.17 16.23 -26.69
N ARG A 829 -8.99 17.28 -26.54
CA ARG A 829 -9.96 17.74 -27.54
C ARG A 829 -9.64 19.18 -27.95
N LEU A 830 -9.82 19.46 -29.22
CA LEU A 830 -9.72 20.82 -29.77
C LEU A 830 -11.09 21.49 -29.71
N LEU A 831 -11.10 22.73 -29.27
CA LEU A 831 -12.30 23.57 -29.19
C LEU A 831 -12.04 24.89 -29.92
N GLU A 832 -13.10 25.51 -30.41
CA GLU A 832 -13.04 26.90 -30.90
C GLU A 832 -13.94 27.75 -30.00
N LEU A 833 -13.32 28.59 -29.16
CA LEU A 833 -14.00 29.43 -28.17
C LEU A 833 -13.59 30.89 -28.40
N SER A 834 -14.57 31.80 -28.42
CA SER A 834 -14.35 33.22 -28.73
C SER A 834 -13.54 33.47 -30.03
N GLY A 835 -13.65 32.57 -31.02
CA GLY A 835 -12.90 32.65 -32.28
C GLY A 835 -11.40 32.31 -32.18
N LYS A 836 -10.97 31.68 -31.09
CA LYS A 836 -9.60 31.17 -30.89
C LYS A 836 -9.59 29.65 -30.69
N PRO A 837 -8.61 28.93 -31.25
CA PRO A 837 -8.46 27.50 -31.01
C PRO A 837 -7.92 27.25 -29.60
N CYS A 838 -8.56 26.35 -28.87
CA CYS A 838 -8.22 25.96 -27.50
C CYS A 838 -7.97 24.47 -27.43
N VAL A 839 -7.06 24.06 -26.55
CA VAL A 839 -6.83 22.68 -26.18
C VAL A 839 -7.48 22.41 -24.82
N GLN A 840 -8.21 21.31 -24.72
CA GLN A 840 -8.71 20.83 -23.44
C GLN A 840 -8.29 19.39 -23.24
N PHE A 841 -7.68 19.09 -22.10
CA PHE A 841 -7.23 17.75 -21.75
C PHE A 841 -7.58 17.44 -20.30
N THR A 842 -7.57 16.17 -19.98
CA THR A 842 -7.90 15.66 -18.65
C THR A 842 -6.68 14.93 -18.10
N THR A 843 -6.31 15.21 -16.86
CA THR A 843 -5.21 14.53 -16.17
C THR A 843 -5.61 14.02 -14.79
N ASN A 844 -5.00 12.93 -14.35
CA ASN A 844 -5.08 12.33 -13.01
C ASN A 844 -3.74 12.42 -12.23
N HIS A 845 -2.68 12.97 -12.83
CA HIS A 845 -1.40 13.23 -12.16
C HIS A 845 -0.79 14.55 -12.63
N PHE A 846 0.22 15.03 -11.89
CA PHE A 846 0.94 16.26 -12.20
C PHE A 846 2.41 15.90 -12.36
N SER A 847 2.83 15.67 -13.60
CA SER A 847 4.22 15.42 -13.99
C SER A 847 4.58 16.37 -15.16
N PRO A 848 5.80 16.36 -15.71
CA PRO A 848 6.14 17.20 -16.87
C PRO A 848 5.12 17.04 -18.01
N TYR A 849 4.64 18.16 -18.57
CA TYR A 849 3.74 18.17 -19.73
C TYR A 849 4.43 18.80 -20.93
N GLY A 850 4.17 18.25 -22.12
CA GLY A 850 4.67 18.77 -23.38
C GLY A 850 3.55 18.99 -24.40
N ILE A 851 3.63 20.08 -25.14
CA ILE A 851 2.84 20.32 -26.36
C ILE A 851 3.81 20.48 -27.51
N TYR A 852 3.68 19.67 -28.55
CA TYR A 852 4.54 19.75 -29.74
C TYR A 852 3.73 19.51 -31.02
N THR A 853 4.33 19.83 -32.16
CA THR A 853 3.76 19.54 -33.48
C THR A 853 4.46 18.36 -34.13
N TYR A 854 3.70 17.48 -34.77
CA TYR A 854 4.29 16.39 -35.55
C TYR A 854 4.63 16.85 -36.99
N SER A 855 5.80 16.46 -37.49
CA SER A 855 6.19 16.61 -38.89
C SER A 855 5.70 15.42 -39.73
N ASP A 856 5.27 15.67 -40.97
CA ASP A 856 4.75 14.63 -41.87
C ASP A 856 5.80 13.52 -42.08
N LEU A 857 5.65 12.41 -41.36
CA LEU A 857 6.26 11.13 -41.72
C LEU A 857 5.55 10.62 -42.97
N ASN A 858 6.30 10.20 -43.99
CA ASN A 858 5.76 9.68 -45.25
C ASN A 858 5.00 8.35 -45.03
N GLY A 859 3.77 8.39 -44.52
CA GLY A 859 2.89 7.24 -44.31
C GLY A 859 1.58 7.61 -43.59
N GLN A 860 0.50 6.85 -43.80
CA GLN A 860 -0.77 7.04 -43.08
C GLN A 860 -0.71 6.32 -41.72
N ALA A 861 -0.90 7.08 -40.64
CA ALA A 861 -1.10 6.53 -39.31
C ALA A 861 -2.53 5.97 -39.20
N VAL A 862 -2.66 4.66 -38.96
CA VAL A 862 -3.95 4.03 -38.64
C VAL A 862 -3.88 3.49 -37.22
N VAL A 863 -4.87 3.84 -36.40
CA VAL A 863 -4.99 3.34 -35.03
C VAL A 863 -5.63 1.96 -35.07
N THR A 864 -4.87 0.95 -34.64
CA THR A 864 -5.36 -0.43 -34.50
C THR A 864 -4.96 -0.92 -33.11
N ASN A 865 -5.92 -1.40 -32.31
CA ASN A 865 -5.71 -1.85 -30.91
C ASN A 865 -4.99 -0.83 -30.01
N GLY A 866 -5.35 0.45 -30.13
CA GLY A 866 -4.84 1.51 -29.24
C GLY A 866 -3.37 1.89 -29.45
N LYS A 867 -2.68 1.35 -30.47
CA LYS A 867 -1.33 1.79 -30.86
C LYS A 867 -1.35 2.39 -32.27
N ALA A 868 -0.63 3.49 -32.46
CA ALA A 868 -0.45 4.12 -33.76
C ALA A 868 0.52 3.27 -34.60
N VAL A 869 0.06 2.74 -35.73
CA VAL A 869 0.90 2.01 -36.69
C VAL A 869 0.97 2.82 -37.98
N ILE A 870 2.20 3.09 -38.46
CA ILE A 870 2.43 3.78 -39.73
C ILE A 870 2.33 2.73 -40.86
N THR A 871 1.44 3.00 -41.82
CA THR A 871 1.23 2.16 -43.00
C THR A 871 1.63 2.93 -44.26
N ASP A 872 2.12 2.23 -45.27
CA ASP A 872 2.40 2.83 -46.58
C ASP A 872 1.09 3.17 -47.32
N LEU A 873 1.17 3.90 -48.44
CA LEU A 873 0.02 4.30 -49.27
C LEU A 873 -0.79 3.12 -49.87
N SER A 874 -0.34 1.88 -49.66
CA SER A 874 -1.03 0.65 -50.08
C SER A 874 -1.70 -0.11 -48.92
N GLY A 875 -1.60 0.40 -47.68
CA GLY A 875 -2.25 -0.17 -46.50
C GLY A 875 -1.52 -1.38 -45.92
N ASN A 876 -0.27 -1.63 -46.31
CA ASN A 876 0.57 -2.66 -45.70
C ASN A 876 1.40 -2.05 -44.57
N LYS A 877 1.67 -2.84 -43.53
CA LYS A 877 2.59 -2.48 -42.45
C LYS A 877 3.96 -2.16 -43.06
N ASP A 878 4.44 -0.94 -42.86
CA ASP A 878 5.76 -0.55 -43.35
C ASP A 878 6.82 -1.21 -42.45
N ASP A 879 7.27 -2.38 -42.87
CA ASP A 879 8.32 -3.16 -42.19
C ASP A 879 9.71 -2.87 -42.81
N THR A 880 9.92 -1.75 -43.49
CA THR A 880 11.26 -1.38 -43.97
C THR A 880 12.14 -0.89 -42.81
N PRO A 881 13.25 -1.59 -42.46
CA PRO A 881 14.23 -1.04 -41.52
C PRO A 881 15.06 -0.01 -42.27
N ASP A 882 14.96 1.26 -41.87
CA ASP A 882 15.84 2.30 -42.38
C ASP A 882 17.23 2.15 -41.73
N THR A 883 18.01 1.20 -42.21
CA THR A 883 19.45 1.16 -41.96
C THR A 883 20.15 1.50 -43.26
N GLY A 884 20.63 2.73 -43.36
CA GLY A 884 21.46 3.18 -44.47
C GLY A 884 22.62 2.20 -44.76
N ASP A 885 22.81 1.97 -46.06
CA ASP A 885 23.92 1.30 -46.76
C ASP A 885 23.92 -0.24 -47.00
N PRO A 886 24.47 -0.71 -48.15
CA PRO A 886 23.84 -1.77 -48.94
C PRO A 886 24.56 -3.13 -48.91
N ILE A 887 23.73 -4.17 -48.89
CA ILE A 887 23.92 -5.54 -49.43
C ILE A 887 25.04 -6.41 -48.82
N HIS A 888 24.61 -7.44 -48.07
CA HIS A 888 25.45 -8.57 -47.60
C HIS A 888 24.86 -9.93 -48.11
N PRO A 889 25.68 -10.97 -48.39
CA PRO A 889 25.45 -12.01 -49.41
C PRO A 889 24.49 -13.16 -49.04
N LYS A 890 23.48 -12.91 -48.19
CA LYS A 890 22.47 -13.91 -47.83
C LYS A 890 21.51 -14.27 -48.98
N TRP A 891 21.47 -13.44 -50.03
CA TRP A 891 20.61 -13.64 -51.21
C TRP A 891 21.06 -14.83 -52.08
N PHE A 892 22.35 -15.20 -52.08
CA PHE A 892 22.83 -16.31 -52.90
C PHE A 892 22.44 -17.68 -52.34
N LEU A 893 22.28 -17.82 -51.02
CA LEU A 893 21.93 -19.08 -50.39
C LEU A 893 20.43 -19.41 -50.57
N ALA A 894 19.56 -18.39 -50.48
CA ALA A 894 18.12 -18.54 -50.64
C ALA A 894 17.73 -18.88 -52.10
N ILE A 895 18.37 -18.24 -53.09
CA ILE A 895 18.13 -18.53 -54.51
C ILE A 895 18.66 -19.93 -54.87
N GLY A 896 19.79 -20.36 -54.29
CA GLY A 896 20.34 -21.71 -54.49
C GLY A 896 19.43 -22.82 -53.95
N LEU A 897 18.85 -22.62 -52.76
CA LEU A 897 17.94 -23.60 -52.14
C LEU A 897 16.57 -23.65 -52.84
N LEU A 898 16.07 -22.52 -53.33
CA LEU A 898 14.85 -22.46 -54.13
C LEU A 898 15.02 -23.20 -55.47
N ALA A 899 16.16 -23.05 -56.14
CA ALA A 899 16.45 -23.75 -57.39
C ALA A 899 16.56 -25.28 -57.22
N GLY A 900 17.12 -25.74 -56.09
CA GLY A 900 17.20 -27.17 -55.75
C GLY A 900 15.82 -27.79 -55.47
N ALA A 901 14.96 -27.07 -54.74
CA ALA A 901 13.60 -27.54 -54.43
C ALA A 901 12.71 -27.63 -55.69
N VAL A 902 12.85 -26.67 -56.61
CA VAL A 902 12.11 -26.69 -57.89
C VAL A 902 12.57 -27.85 -58.80
N ALA A 903 13.87 -28.17 -58.83
CA ALA A 903 14.38 -29.31 -59.62
C ALA A 903 13.86 -30.67 -59.12
N LEU A 904 13.68 -30.83 -57.81
CA LEU A 904 13.12 -32.05 -57.20
C LEU A 904 11.60 -32.15 -57.39
N PHE A 905 10.89 -31.02 -57.38
CA PHE A 905 9.43 -31.00 -57.56
C PHE A 905 8.98 -31.39 -58.98
N PHE A 906 9.81 -31.14 -60.01
CA PHE A 906 9.50 -31.49 -61.40
C PHE A 906 10.10 -32.83 -61.88
N TYR A 907 10.82 -33.58 -61.02
CA TYR A 907 11.40 -34.87 -61.40
C TYR A 907 10.33 -35.99 -61.46
N LYS A 908 9.54 -36.01 -62.54
CA LYS A 908 8.70 -37.16 -62.93
C LYS A 908 9.53 -38.20 -63.68
N GLY A 909 10.17 -39.10 -62.94
CA GLY A 909 10.82 -40.30 -63.47
C GLY A 909 9.81 -41.35 -63.94
N LYS A 910 9.66 -41.47 -65.26
CA LYS A 910 8.76 -42.39 -65.98
C LYS A 910 8.90 -43.86 -65.53
N ARG A 911 7.75 -44.48 -65.17
CA ARG A 911 7.55 -45.92 -65.39
C ARG A 911 7.67 -46.21 -66.89
N LYS A 912 8.60 -47.07 -67.29
CA LYS A 912 8.57 -47.81 -68.55
C LYS A 912 8.12 -49.24 -68.27
N GLY A 913 6.93 -49.61 -68.73
CA GLY A 913 6.77 -50.92 -69.35
C GLY A 913 7.32 -50.83 -70.79
N ILE A 914 7.50 -51.88 -71.56
CA ILE A 914 7.22 -53.33 -71.48
C ILE A 914 8.41 -53.96 -72.25
N SER A 915 8.51 -55.27 -72.37
CA SER A 915 9.32 -55.92 -73.43
C SER A 915 9.24 -55.19 -74.78
#